data_AF-A0A8K0ED65-F1
#
_entry.id   AF-A0A8K0ED65-F1
#
_cell.length_a   1.000
_cell.length_b   1.000
_cell.length_c   1.000
_cell.angle_alpha   90.00
_cell.angle_beta   90.00
_cell.angle_gamma   90.00
#
_symmetry.space_group_name_H-M   'P 1'
#
loop_
_entity.id
_entity.type
_entity.pdbx_description
1 polymer ?
#
loop_
_entity_poly.entity_id
_entity_poly.type
_entity_poly.pdbx_seq_one_letter_code
_entity_poly.pdbx_strand_id
1 'polypeptide(L)'
;MALDPLSIETVPVEEESPSKVFNDPIHGSVERPAICVAIIDTPEFQRLRHIKQLGLTCLVYPTAVHTRFDHSIGVCHLADEMVQALRRRHRPKDSRPIDITEEEHLCVMIAGLCRDLGFGPFSHLFDQRFMRNKEKDYTPGAMSAKIFGEICKMPRIEKLLKRYKLDEEIKFIQELINPPAGLWEKDSTRTEYKTPWFCVGRGEDKSFLYLIVKNTLNGIDVAKWDYCARDCYFLGIQNSFDHQRLLKFSRVLKWGRRQEICFKFKEAFHLYNLYRMRHILHLRAYQHSVKNAIEIMFSEALEEVDKALTSRKNTDLNMLFGEGNLSGKVDNVQDFLSLTDDIYRRILLCPHPAIGSARAILQKIETRQLYKLVVEATYSDKVKEDEISLSARKSLEALDPSLREMAYIETVYFDYGVNIDEPLRNAHFFTRNEPNVPFFLREEQEPRVLPKNMLERKIRVYCKSTETSCWDKIHECLLQWWTEQYQTRTILSTPPNVISPTTPGSGRKTSPEFKISSAIKTDPHNPAKRNLTSTLEDEPSTSEHSSQRGTRMSQRVAEKKMKLEEQRDAAVAESTGITTPQKSLLQRCFDVVVEEARDAWKEIARHLQLSETDIRSIQLEWPRNCTECTRAMLYKWETREGNNATIQWLMIALESAGRVDVKERVSEIADELED
;
A
#
# COMPACT_ATOMS: atom_id res chain seq x y z
N MET A 1 35.94 7.28 -38.54
CA MET A 1 36.17 7.10 -37.09
C MET A 1 34.80 6.99 -36.45
N ALA A 2 34.37 5.77 -36.15
CA ALA A 2 33.09 5.53 -35.49
C ALA A 2 33.30 5.80 -33.99
N LEU A 3 32.50 6.72 -33.44
CA LEU A 3 32.45 6.98 -32.00
C LEU A 3 31.82 5.77 -31.32
N ASP A 4 32.53 5.18 -30.37
CA ASP A 4 32.08 4.09 -29.52
C ASP A 4 30.96 4.60 -28.58
N PRO A 5 29.70 4.11 -28.71
CA PRO A 5 28.58 4.57 -27.89
C PRO A 5 28.68 4.18 -26.40
N LEU A 6 29.68 3.38 -26.01
CA LEU A 6 29.92 2.95 -24.63
C LEU A 6 31.14 3.61 -23.96
N SER A 7 31.81 4.52 -24.66
CA SER A 7 32.82 5.39 -24.07
C SER A 7 32.17 6.58 -23.34
N ILE A 8 31.29 6.28 -22.38
CA ILE A 8 31.00 7.25 -21.33
C ILE A 8 32.31 7.33 -20.55
N GLU A 9 33.08 8.40 -20.79
CA GLU A 9 34.18 8.81 -19.93
C GLU A 9 33.74 8.59 -18.49
N THR A 10 34.43 7.68 -17.80
CA THR A 10 34.19 7.41 -16.39
C THR A 10 34.28 8.74 -15.67
N VAL A 11 33.12 9.30 -15.33
CA VAL A 11 33.04 10.46 -14.44
C VAL A 11 33.92 10.10 -13.25
N PRO A 12 34.90 10.94 -12.90
CA PRO A 12 35.77 10.66 -11.78
C PRO A 12 34.89 10.32 -10.58
N VAL A 13 35.23 9.24 -9.88
CA VAL A 13 34.50 8.72 -8.73
C VAL A 13 34.49 9.83 -7.67
N GLU A 14 33.49 10.70 -7.71
CA GLU A 14 33.27 11.67 -6.65
C GLU A 14 33.09 10.91 -5.34
N GLU A 15 33.86 11.35 -4.35
CA GLU A 15 33.76 10.91 -2.97
C GLU A 15 32.31 11.07 -2.50
N GLU A 16 31.70 9.94 -2.13
CA GLU A 16 30.38 9.82 -1.52
C GLU A 16 29.20 10.29 -2.38
N SER A 17 28.33 9.34 -2.74
CA SER A 17 26.91 9.70 -2.79
C SER A 17 26.46 9.84 -1.32
N PRO A 18 26.17 11.05 -0.81
CA PRO A 18 25.77 11.26 0.58
C PRO A 18 24.48 10.49 0.89
N SER A 19 24.10 10.43 2.18
CA SER A 19 22.73 10.02 2.49
C SER A 19 21.75 10.87 1.69
N LYS A 20 20.69 10.23 1.20
CA LYS A 20 19.74 10.87 0.29
C LYS A 20 18.35 10.78 0.87
N VAL A 21 17.65 11.91 0.87
CA VAL A 21 16.24 11.98 1.23
C VAL A 21 15.39 11.77 -0.02
N PHE A 22 14.50 10.79 0.03
CA PHE A 22 13.47 10.56 -0.97
C PHE A 22 12.13 11.06 -0.41
N ASN A 23 11.32 11.66 -1.26
CA ASN A 23 9.95 12.02 -0.90
C ASN A 23 9.02 10.91 -1.35
N ASP A 24 8.50 10.13 -0.40
CA ASP A 24 7.57 9.04 -0.62
C ASP A 24 6.15 9.48 -0.23
N PRO A 25 5.13 9.24 -1.06
CA PRO A 25 3.76 9.69 -0.77
C PRO A 25 3.11 9.00 0.43
N ILE A 26 3.63 7.84 0.85
CA ILE A 26 3.09 7.04 1.96
C ILE A 26 3.82 7.37 3.25
N HIS A 27 5.15 7.44 3.20
CA HIS A 27 6.01 7.57 4.38
C HIS A 27 6.58 8.98 4.57
N GLY A 28 6.33 9.90 3.64
CA GLY A 28 6.89 11.25 3.66
C GLY A 28 8.37 11.27 3.28
N SER A 29 9.16 12.09 3.96
CA SER A 29 10.60 12.19 3.70
C SER A 29 11.37 11.02 4.32
N VAL A 30 11.90 10.14 3.48
CA VAL A 30 12.67 8.96 3.90
C VAL A 30 14.15 9.14 3.55
N GLU A 31 15.02 9.19 4.57
CA GLU A 31 16.47 9.30 4.39
C GLU A 31 17.12 7.92 4.29
N ARG A 32 17.93 7.66 3.27
CA ARG A 32 18.66 6.39 3.10
C ARG A 32 20.18 6.58 3.19
N PRO A 33 20.91 5.66 3.86
CA PRO A 33 22.36 5.74 3.98
C PRO A 33 23.06 5.50 2.64
N ALA A 34 24.30 5.97 2.51
CA ALA A 34 25.06 5.96 1.25
C ALA A 34 25.17 4.58 0.59
N ILE A 35 25.32 3.48 1.35
CA ILE A 35 25.32 2.11 0.80
C ILE A 35 23.99 1.75 0.13
N CYS A 36 22.86 2.10 0.74
CA CYS A 36 21.54 1.88 0.14
C CYS A 36 21.37 2.74 -1.11
N VAL A 37 21.82 4.00 -1.09
CA VAL A 37 21.77 4.90 -2.26
C VAL A 37 22.61 4.34 -3.41
N ALA A 38 23.81 3.83 -3.12
CA ALA A 38 24.67 3.23 -4.13
C ALA A 38 24.03 1.99 -4.78
N ILE A 39 23.32 1.16 -4.01
CA ILE A 39 22.53 0.03 -4.54
C ILE A 39 21.32 0.52 -5.34
N ILE A 40 20.63 1.57 -4.88
CA ILE A 40 19.50 2.18 -5.60
C ILE A 40 19.95 2.65 -6.99
N ASP A 41 21.13 3.27 -7.07
CA ASP A 41 21.66 3.87 -8.29
C ASP A 41 22.34 2.85 -9.25
N THR A 42 22.09 1.54 -9.10
CA THR A 42 22.51 0.53 -10.08
C THR A 42 21.43 0.26 -11.14
N PRO A 43 21.80 -0.16 -12.37
CA PRO A 43 20.83 -0.51 -13.41
C PRO A 43 19.83 -1.58 -12.97
N GLU A 44 20.27 -2.57 -12.19
CA GLU A 44 19.45 -3.67 -11.68
C GLU A 44 18.33 -3.18 -10.77
N PHE A 45 18.61 -2.18 -9.92
CA PHE A 45 17.59 -1.60 -9.05
C PHE A 45 16.72 -0.60 -9.80
N GLN A 46 17.30 0.23 -10.66
CA GLN A 46 16.55 1.20 -11.49
C GLN A 46 15.56 0.50 -12.43
N ARG A 47 15.84 -0.74 -12.86
CA ARG A 47 14.90 -1.61 -13.60
C ARG A 47 13.52 -1.67 -12.95
N LEU A 48 13.43 -1.64 -11.62
CA LEU A 48 12.16 -1.72 -10.89
C LEU A 48 11.21 -0.56 -11.17
N ARG A 49 11.69 0.57 -11.73
CA ARG A 49 10.84 1.68 -12.19
C ARG A 49 9.98 1.29 -13.39
N HIS A 50 10.35 0.22 -14.09
CA HIS A 50 9.69 -0.26 -15.29
C HIS A 50 8.88 -1.53 -15.03
N ILE A 51 8.58 -1.82 -13.75
CA ILE A 51 7.75 -2.95 -13.34
C ILE A 51 6.66 -2.45 -12.42
N LYS A 52 5.41 -2.46 -12.90
CA LYS A 52 4.25 -2.06 -12.10
C LYS A 52 4.02 -3.02 -10.94
N GLN A 53 3.79 -2.46 -9.76
CA GLN A 53 3.54 -3.22 -8.53
C GLN A 53 2.36 -4.19 -8.71
N LEU A 54 1.27 -3.68 -9.29
CA LEU A 54 0.01 -4.39 -9.49
C LEU A 54 -0.20 -4.86 -10.94
N GLY A 55 0.86 -4.94 -11.73
CA GLY A 55 0.82 -5.39 -13.12
C GLY A 55 -0.21 -4.63 -13.95
N LEU A 56 -1.11 -5.37 -14.60
CA LEU A 56 -2.16 -4.81 -15.47
C LEU A 56 -3.39 -4.26 -14.73
N THR A 57 -3.36 -4.21 -13.39
CA THR A 57 -4.43 -3.59 -12.58
C THR A 57 -4.71 -2.14 -13.00
N CYS A 58 -3.73 -1.42 -13.56
CA CYS A 58 -3.95 -0.07 -14.08
C CYS A 58 -5.00 0.02 -15.19
N LEU A 59 -5.33 -1.08 -15.87
CA LEU A 59 -6.40 -1.17 -16.87
C LEU A 59 -7.80 -1.34 -16.25
N VAL A 60 -7.89 -1.39 -14.92
CA VAL A 60 -9.14 -1.41 -14.15
C VAL A 60 -9.17 -0.26 -13.15
N TYR A 61 -8.06 0.00 -12.47
CA TYR A 61 -7.84 1.10 -11.53
C TYR A 61 -6.79 2.05 -12.13
N PRO A 62 -7.17 3.12 -12.85
CA PRO A 62 -6.25 3.94 -13.63
C PRO A 62 -5.09 4.56 -12.85
N THR A 63 -5.25 4.73 -11.53
CA THR A 63 -4.26 5.27 -10.61
C THR A 63 -3.28 4.24 -10.07
N ALA A 64 -3.50 2.94 -10.30
CA ALA A 64 -2.60 1.85 -9.89
C ALA A 64 -1.35 1.76 -10.77
N VAL A 65 -0.58 2.85 -10.84
CA VAL A 65 0.56 3.02 -11.75
C VAL A 65 1.92 2.95 -11.05
N HIS A 66 1.92 2.84 -9.72
CA HIS A 66 3.12 2.75 -8.91
C HIS A 66 3.91 1.47 -9.20
N THR A 67 5.20 1.52 -8.88
CA THR A 67 6.18 0.54 -9.34
C THR A 67 6.79 -0.22 -8.18
N ARG A 68 7.46 -1.33 -8.50
CA ARG A 68 8.26 -2.10 -7.53
C ARG A 68 9.37 -1.23 -6.92
N PHE A 69 9.85 -0.21 -7.63
CA PHE A 69 10.89 0.71 -7.15
C PHE A 69 10.43 1.47 -5.90
N ASP A 70 9.26 2.10 -5.96
CA ASP A 70 8.75 2.92 -4.85
C ASP A 70 8.41 2.03 -3.64
N HIS A 71 7.84 0.84 -3.90
CA HIS A 71 7.60 -0.17 -2.89
C HIS A 71 8.91 -0.59 -2.19
N SER A 72 9.96 -0.93 -2.93
CA SER A 72 11.26 -1.33 -2.36
C SER A 72 11.89 -0.26 -1.45
N ILE A 73 11.76 1.02 -1.80
CA ILE A 73 12.20 2.13 -0.94
C ILE A 73 11.38 2.15 0.37
N GLY A 74 10.06 2.01 0.26
CA GLY A 74 9.18 1.96 1.43
C GLY A 74 9.43 0.76 2.34
N VAL A 75 9.69 -0.42 1.79
CA VAL A 75 10.08 -1.60 2.58
C VAL A 75 11.41 -1.38 3.30
N CYS A 76 12.41 -0.79 2.61
CA CYS A 76 13.67 -0.42 3.24
C CYS A 76 13.45 0.55 4.43
N HIS A 77 12.57 1.53 4.27
CA HIS A 77 12.20 2.46 5.33
C HIS A 77 11.56 1.76 6.54
N LEU A 78 10.57 0.90 6.31
CA LEU A 78 9.91 0.18 7.41
C LEU A 78 10.81 -0.87 8.08
N ALA A 79 11.76 -1.45 7.34
CA ALA A 79 12.77 -2.34 7.89
C ALA A 79 13.68 -1.62 8.90
N ASP A 80 14.11 -0.40 8.57
CA ASP A 80 14.85 0.52 9.45
C ASP A 80 14.01 0.89 10.69
N GLU A 81 12.76 1.34 10.50
CA GLU A 81 11.87 1.67 11.62
C GLU A 81 11.65 0.49 12.57
N MET A 82 11.52 -0.73 12.03
CA MET A 82 11.34 -1.94 12.82
C MET A 82 12.57 -2.25 13.67
N VAL A 83 13.77 -2.24 13.08
CA VAL A 83 15.02 -2.48 13.84
C VAL A 83 15.21 -1.41 14.91
N GLN A 84 14.98 -0.13 14.60
CA GLN A 84 15.06 0.94 15.58
C GLN A 84 14.03 0.77 16.71
N ALA A 85 12.80 0.35 16.40
CA ALA A 85 11.77 0.08 17.40
C ALA A 85 12.20 -1.06 18.34
N LEU A 86 12.76 -2.14 17.82
CA LEU A 86 13.28 -3.25 18.60
C LEU A 86 14.45 -2.82 19.49
N ARG A 87 15.43 -2.06 18.98
CA ARG A 87 16.56 -1.51 19.77
C ARG A 87 16.07 -0.63 20.91
N ARG A 88 15.10 0.26 20.64
CA ARG A 88 14.52 1.14 21.67
C ARG A 88 13.81 0.37 22.78
N ARG A 89 13.22 -0.79 22.44
CA ARG A 89 12.44 -1.64 23.36
C ARG A 89 13.26 -2.56 24.24
N HIS A 90 14.52 -2.80 23.90
CA HIS A 90 15.43 -3.73 24.59
C HIS A 90 16.72 -3.04 25.04
N ARG A 91 16.62 -1.79 25.49
CA ARG A 91 17.77 -1.01 25.94
C ARG A 91 18.47 -1.71 27.13
N PRO A 92 19.77 -1.45 27.37
CA PRO A 92 20.60 -2.19 28.34
C PRO A 92 20.11 -2.26 29.80
N LYS A 93 19.08 -1.49 30.17
CA LYS A 93 18.45 -1.54 31.50
C LYS A 93 17.45 -2.70 31.65
N ASP A 94 17.09 -3.37 30.56
CA ASP A 94 16.26 -4.56 30.58
C ASP A 94 17.08 -5.79 30.96
N SER A 95 16.47 -6.73 31.69
CA SER A 95 17.10 -7.96 32.17
C SER A 95 17.60 -8.92 31.07
N ARG A 96 17.38 -8.60 29.80
CA ARG A 96 17.82 -9.34 28.61
C ARG A 96 18.00 -8.35 27.43
N PRO A 97 19.13 -7.66 27.31
CA PRO A 97 19.36 -6.78 26.17
C PRO A 97 19.41 -7.61 24.89
N ILE A 98 18.74 -7.11 23.84
CA ILE A 98 18.94 -7.61 22.49
C ILE A 98 19.84 -6.62 21.80
N ASP A 99 21.07 -7.05 21.57
CA ASP A 99 22.00 -6.29 20.78
C ASP A 99 21.68 -6.51 19.30
N ILE A 100 21.51 -5.44 18.55
CA ILE A 100 21.40 -5.48 17.09
C ILE A 100 22.52 -4.57 16.59
N THR A 101 23.56 -5.14 15.98
CA THR A 101 24.72 -4.35 15.53
C THR A 101 24.34 -3.43 14.38
N GLU A 102 25.14 -2.41 14.09
CA GLU A 102 24.86 -1.53 12.94
C GLU A 102 24.98 -2.28 11.61
N GLU A 103 25.85 -3.27 11.53
CA GLU A 103 25.97 -4.16 10.38
C GLU A 103 24.68 -4.97 10.18
N GLU A 104 24.14 -5.58 11.24
CA GLU A 104 22.86 -6.30 11.19
C GLU A 104 21.68 -5.40 10.78
N HIS A 105 21.68 -4.16 11.27
CA HIS A 105 20.67 -3.17 10.90
C HIS A 105 20.73 -2.84 9.41
N LEU A 106 21.93 -2.53 8.89
CA LEU A 106 22.13 -2.28 7.46
C LEU A 106 21.77 -3.51 6.61
N CYS A 107 22.09 -4.72 7.07
CA CYS A 107 21.71 -5.96 6.38
C CYS A 107 20.19 -6.07 6.21
N VAL A 108 19.43 -5.80 7.28
CA VAL A 108 17.96 -5.82 7.25
C VAL A 108 17.39 -4.74 6.32
N MET A 109 17.98 -3.54 6.34
CA MET A 109 17.60 -2.45 5.42
C MET A 109 17.86 -2.81 3.95
N ILE A 110 19.04 -3.36 3.65
CA ILE A 110 19.42 -3.78 2.29
C ILE A 110 18.56 -4.95 1.83
N ALA A 111 18.26 -5.92 2.70
CA ALA A 111 17.34 -7.01 2.37
C ALA A 111 15.92 -6.47 2.05
N GLY A 112 15.42 -5.53 2.84
CA GLY A 112 14.14 -4.85 2.58
C GLY A 112 14.14 -4.11 1.24
N LEU A 113 15.24 -3.45 0.90
CA LEU A 113 15.43 -2.75 -0.38
C LEU A 113 15.45 -3.74 -1.56
N CYS A 114 16.20 -4.83 -1.45
CA CYS A 114 16.52 -5.72 -2.58
C CYS A 114 15.54 -6.88 -2.77
N ARG A 115 14.55 -7.07 -1.87
CA ARG A 115 13.64 -8.23 -1.91
C ARG A 115 12.87 -8.41 -3.21
N ASP A 116 12.63 -7.33 -3.95
CA ASP A 116 11.79 -7.31 -5.15
C ASP A 116 12.57 -7.21 -6.48
N LEU A 117 13.91 -7.26 -6.45
CA LEU A 117 14.77 -7.21 -7.64
C LEU A 117 14.41 -8.26 -8.70
N GLY A 118 14.01 -9.44 -8.25
CA GLY A 118 13.69 -10.61 -9.06
C GLY A 118 12.25 -10.67 -9.59
N PHE A 119 11.45 -9.61 -9.48
CA PHE A 119 10.16 -9.57 -10.18
C PHE A 119 10.34 -9.41 -11.69
N GLY A 120 9.53 -10.14 -12.46
CA GLY A 120 9.47 -10.04 -13.92
C GLY A 120 8.42 -9.03 -14.40
N PRO A 121 8.22 -8.93 -15.73
CA PRO A 121 7.20 -8.06 -16.33
C PRO A 121 5.81 -8.26 -15.72
N PHE A 122 5.17 -7.17 -15.32
CA PHE A 122 3.84 -7.14 -14.71
C PHE A 122 3.74 -7.93 -13.41
N SER A 123 4.85 -8.01 -12.65
CA SER A 123 4.91 -8.61 -11.32
C SER A 123 4.36 -10.03 -11.27
N HIS A 124 3.20 -10.24 -10.61
CA HIS A 124 2.65 -11.56 -10.37
C HIS A 124 2.11 -12.28 -11.60
N LEU A 125 1.87 -11.55 -12.69
CA LEU A 125 1.53 -12.17 -13.97
C LEU A 125 2.66 -13.09 -14.45
N PHE A 126 3.91 -12.66 -14.29
CA PHE A 126 5.06 -13.39 -14.81
C PHE A 126 5.29 -14.71 -14.06
N ASP A 127 5.41 -14.70 -12.74
CA ASP A 127 5.66 -15.92 -11.96
C ASP A 127 4.41 -16.81 -11.83
N GLN A 128 3.23 -16.22 -11.60
CA GLN A 128 2.04 -17.01 -11.26
C GLN A 128 1.19 -17.45 -12.45
N ARG A 129 1.37 -16.85 -13.63
CA ARG A 129 0.65 -17.24 -14.86
C ARG A 129 1.59 -17.72 -15.95
N PHE A 130 2.48 -16.85 -16.42
CA PHE A 130 3.34 -17.17 -17.56
C PHE A 130 4.36 -18.28 -17.25
N MET A 131 5.00 -18.23 -16.07
CA MET A 131 6.00 -19.23 -15.68
C MET A 131 5.40 -20.47 -14.99
N ARG A 132 4.12 -20.46 -14.58
CA ARG A 132 3.49 -21.49 -13.72
C ARG A 132 3.67 -22.92 -14.23
N ASN A 133 3.56 -23.13 -15.54
CA ASN A 133 3.65 -24.45 -16.17
C ASN A 133 4.96 -24.66 -16.93
N LYS A 134 5.94 -23.78 -16.73
CA LYS A 134 7.27 -23.94 -17.32
C LYS A 134 8.11 -24.80 -16.37
N GLU A 135 8.84 -25.77 -16.90
CA GLU A 135 9.77 -26.60 -16.13
C GLU A 135 11.04 -25.81 -15.76
N LYS A 136 10.87 -24.79 -14.92
CA LYS A 136 11.92 -23.83 -14.52
C LYS A 136 11.86 -23.58 -13.01
N ASP A 137 13.02 -23.63 -12.36
CA ASP A 137 13.16 -23.25 -10.95
C ASP A 137 13.33 -21.73 -10.81
N TYR A 138 12.20 -21.02 -10.89
CA TYR A 138 12.14 -19.57 -10.78
C TYR A 138 11.14 -19.15 -9.72
N THR A 139 11.61 -18.36 -8.76
CA THR A 139 10.77 -17.54 -7.89
C THR A 139 11.34 -16.13 -7.84
N PRO A 140 10.49 -15.09 -7.67
CA PRO A 140 10.99 -13.73 -7.53
C PRO A 140 12.00 -13.59 -6.39
N GLY A 141 11.78 -14.25 -5.25
CA GLY A 141 12.70 -14.21 -4.11
C GLY A 141 14.08 -14.81 -4.41
N ALA A 142 14.12 -15.99 -5.05
CA ALA A 142 15.39 -16.61 -5.43
C ALA A 142 16.15 -15.77 -6.47
N MET A 143 15.44 -15.23 -7.46
CA MET A 143 16.03 -14.33 -8.45
C MET A 143 16.54 -13.02 -7.81
N SER A 144 15.80 -12.43 -6.87
CA SER A 144 16.23 -11.25 -6.12
C SER A 144 17.57 -11.48 -5.40
N ALA A 145 17.72 -12.64 -4.75
CA ALA A 145 18.96 -13.00 -4.06
C ALA A 145 20.15 -13.19 -5.04
N LYS A 146 19.89 -13.73 -6.24
CA LYS A 146 20.88 -13.85 -7.32
C LYS A 146 21.30 -12.48 -7.86
N ILE A 147 20.34 -11.62 -8.22
CA ILE A 147 20.60 -10.26 -8.71
C ILE A 147 21.38 -9.44 -7.66
N PHE A 148 20.98 -9.51 -6.39
CA PHE A 148 21.72 -8.87 -5.31
C PHE A 148 23.18 -9.36 -5.25
N GLY A 149 23.42 -10.66 -5.44
CA GLY A 149 24.76 -11.21 -5.54
C GLY A 149 25.60 -10.62 -6.68
N GLU A 150 25.00 -10.33 -7.84
CA GLU A 150 25.68 -9.66 -8.96
C GLU A 150 25.97 -8.18 -8.64
N ILE A 151 25.02 -7.47 -8.02
CA ILE A 151 25.23 -6.07 -7.56
C ILE A 151 26.43 -5.99 -6.62
N CYS A 152 26.58 -6.94 -5.69
CA CYS A 152 27.69 -6.97 -4.74
C CYS A 152 29.07 -7.12 -5.40
N LYS A 153 29.16 -7.65 -6.62
CA LYS A 153 30.41 -7.82 -7.37
C LYS A 153 30.86 -6.55 -8.09
N MET A 154 30.02 -5.52 -8.15
CA MET A 154 30.39 -4.25 -8.78
C MET A 154 31.50 -3.57 -7.96
N PRO A 155 32.62 -3.12 -8.57
CA PRO A 155 33.76 -2.57 -7.82
C PRO A 155 33.40 -1.43 -6.85
N ARG A 156 32.47 -0.55 -7.25
CA ARG A 156 31.97 0.54 -6.40
C ARG A 156 31.20 0.02 -5.18
N ILE A 157 30.37 -1.02 -5.35
CA ILE A 157 29.58 -1.62 -4.28
C ILE A 157 30.48 -2.45 -3.36
N GLU A 158 31.38 -3.27 -3.90
CA GLU A 158 32.32 -4.08 -3.13
C GLU A 158 33.17 -3.21 -2.18
N LYS A 159 33.68 -2.07 -2.67
CA LYS A 159 34.41 -1.09 -1.85
C LYS A 159 33.56 -0.56 -0.69
N LEU A 160 32.27 -0.28 -0.94
CA LEU A 160 31.36 0.19 0.11
C LEU A 160 31.02 -0.93 1.10
N LEU A 161 30.79 -2.17 0.64
CA LEU A 161 30.54 -3.32 1.51
C LEU A 161 31.69 -3.48 2.51
N LYS A 162 32.95 -3.46 2.05
CA LYS A 162 34.13 -3.50 2.95
C LYS A 162 34.18 -2.33 3.92
N ARG A 163 33.87 -1.11 3.46
CA ARG A 163 33.83 0.10 4.33
C ARG A 163 32.79 -0.02 5.44
N TYR A 164 31.62 -0.58 5.14
CA TYR A 164 30.54 -0.80 6.09
C TYR A 164 30.64 -2.15 6.83
N LYS A 165 31.68 -2.95 6.59
CA LYS A 165 31.89 -4.30 7.15
C LYS A 165 30.73 -5.26 6.83
N LEU A 166 30.25 -5.21 5.59
CA LEU A 166 29.15 -6.01 5.07
C LEU A 166 29.60 -7.04 4.02
N ASP A 167 30.89 -7.12 3.74
CA ASP A 167 31.46 -8.04 2.74
C ASP A 167 31.28 -9.52 3.12
N GLU A 168 31.35 -9.84 4.41
CA GLU A 168 31.04 -11.19 4.94
C GLU A 168 29.53 -11.43 5.15
N GLU A 169 28.71 -10.39 4.97
CA GLU A 169 27.28 -10.38 5.33
C GLU A 169 26.33 -10.71 4.17
N ILE A 170 26.88 -10.88 2.96
CA ILE A 170 26.10 -11.10 1.73
C ILE A 170 25.15 -12.29 1.89
N LYS A 171 25.62 -13.39 2.49
CA LYS A 171 24.80 -14.59 2.68
C LYS A 171 23.61 -14.32 3.61
N PHE A 172 23.82 -13.55 4.68
CA PHE A 172 22.75 -13.17 5.60
C PHE A 172 21.67 -12.36 4.88
N ILE A 173 22.06 -11.34 4.10
CA ILE A 173 21.12 -10.52 3.32
C ILE A 173 20.34 -11.38 2.31
N GLN A 174 21.00 -12.32 1.62
CA GLN A 174 20.34 -13.24 0.70
C GLN A 174 19.31 -14.13 1.39
N GLU A 175 19.60 -14.62 2.59
CA GLU A 175 18.66 -15.42 3.38
C GLU A 175 17.50 -14.57 3.93
N LEU A 176 17.69 -13.28 4.21
CA LEU A 176 16.59 -12.36 4.56
C LEU A 176 15.67 -12.08 3.37
N ILE A 177 16.23 -11.96 2.16
CA ILE A 177 15.49 -11.79 0.90
C ILE A 177 14.71 -13.06 0.54
N ASN A 178 15.37 -14.21 0.64
CA ASN A 178 14.79 -15.51 0.32
C ASN A 178 15.05 -16.51 1.45
N PRO A 179 14.24 -16.45 2.53
CA PRO A 179 14.37 -17.34 3.66
C PRO A 179 14.24 -18.81 3.23
N PRO A 180 15.09 -19.69 3.76
CA PRO A 180 14.98 -21.10 3.45
C PRO A 180 13.62 -21.69 3.87
N ALA A 181 13.10 -22.61 3.05
CA ALA A 181 11.87 -23.32 3.36
C ALA A 181 12.03 -24.21 4.60
N GLY A 182 10.93 -24.47 5.32
CA GLY A 182 10.92 -25.35 6.50
C GLY A 182 11.59 -24.76 7.74
N LEU A 183 12.09 -23.52 7.68
CA LEU A 183 12.77 -22.89 8.81
C LEU A 183 11.86 -22.87 10.05
N TRP A 184 10.62 -22.41 9.93
CA TRP A 184 9.72 -22.15 11.08
C TRP A 184 8.73 -23.27 11.41
N GLU A 185 8.93 -24.47 10.87
CA GLU A 185 8.04 -25.59 11.16
C GLU A 185 8.14 -26.01 12.63
N LYS A 186 7.01 -25.96 13.33
CA LYS A 186 6.89 -26.38 14.73
C LYS A 186 6.44 -27.84 14.80
N ASP A 187 6.84 -28.53 15.88
CA ASP A 187 6.45 -29.90 16.15
C ASP A 187 4.94 -30.02 16.44
N SER A 188 4.44 -31.24 16.64
CA SER A 188 3.02 -31.46 16.94
C SER A 188 2.58 -30.81 18.25
N THR A 189 3.49 -30.64 19.21
CA THR A 189 3.20 -29.98 20.50
C THR A 189 3.24 -28.45 20.40
N ARG A 190 3.81 -27.91 19.31
CA ARG A 190 4.09 -26.50 19.06
C ARG A 190 5.03 -25.85 20.07
N THR A 191 5.68 -26.63 20.93
CA THR A 191 6.61 -26.14 21.94
C THR A 191 8.03 -26.01 21.42
N GLU A 192 8.37 -26.76 20.35
CA GLU A 192 9.70 -26.76 19.73
C GLU A 192 9.64 -26.73 18.21
N TYR A 193 10.80 -26.47 17.60
CA TYR A 193 10.99 -26.47 16.14
C TYR A 193 11.39 -27.84 15.63
N LYS A 194 10.74 -28.31 14.55
CA LYS A 194 11.05 -29.59 13.89
C LYS A 194 12.47 -29.60 13.32
N THR A 195 12.86 -28.49 12.69
CA THR A 195 14.14 -28.38 11.99
C THR A 195 15.19 -27.73 12.91
N PRO A 196 16.43 -28.27 12.95
CA PRO A 196 17.55 -27.56 13.56
C PRO A 196 17.80 -26.26 12.78
N TRP A 197 18.51 -25.32 13.37
CA TRP A 197 18.93 -24.14 12.63
C TRP A 197 20.03 -24.46 11.63
N PHE A 198 19.79 -24.06 10.39
CA PHE A 198 20.69 -24.30 9.26
C PHE A 198 20.94 -23.02 8.44
N CYS A 199 20.50 -21.86 8.92
CA CYS A 199 20.87 -20.59 8.30
C CYS A 199 22.34 -20.31 8.59
N VAL A 200 23.07 -19.82 7.58
CA VAL A 200 24.50 -19.55 7.67
C VAL A 200 24.75 -18.11 8.10
N GLY A 201 23.87 -17.18 7.70
CA GLY A 201 24.07 -15.75 7.92
C GLY A 201 24.15 -15.36 9.39
N ARG A 202 23.25 -15.91 10.23
CA ARG A 202 23.22 -15.66 11.68
C ARG A 202 22.80 -16.90 12.44
N GLY A 203 23.07 -16.94 13.75
CA GLY A 203 22.62 -18.00 14.66
C GLY A 203 21.17 -17.87 15.12
N GLU A 204 20.67 -18.90 15.83
CA GLU A 204 19.32 -18.95 16.42
C GLU A 204 19.03 -17.78 17.40
N ASP A 205 20.08 -17.19 17.97
CA ASP A 205 19.99 -16.04 18.87
C ASP A 205 19.58 -14.75 18.15
N LYS A 206 19.68 -14.70 16.81
CA LYS A 206 19.26 -13.59 15.96
C LYS A 206 18.12 -13.94 15.01
N SER A 207 17.44 -15.07 15.26
CA SER A 207 16.41 -15.58 14.34
C SER A 207 15.25 -14.60 14.09
N PHE A 208 14.98 -13.68 15.02
CA PHE A 208 13.94 -12.67 14.86
C PHE A 208 14.20 -11.71 13.69
N LEU A 209 15.45 -11.51 13.25
CA LEU A 209 15.78 -10.66 12.11
C LEU A 209 15.20 -11.22 10.79
N TYR A 210 15.12 -12.56 10.68
CA TYR A 210 14.51 -13.25 9.53
C TYR A 210 12.99 -13.06 9.43
N LEU A 211 12.36 -12.50 10.47
CA LEU A 211 10.92 -12.21 10.50
C LEU A 211 10.59 -10.77 10.07
N ILE A 212 11.59 -9.91 9.81
CA ILE A 212 11.35 -8.49 9.51
C ILE A 212 10.94 -8.29 8.05
N VAL A 213 11.75 -8.78 7.10
CA VAL A 213 11.61 -8.48 5.67
C VAL A 213 10.66 -9.44 4.96
N LYS A 214 10.80 -10.74 5.21
CA LYS A 214 9.96 -11.80 4.63
C LYS A 214 9.66 -12.85 5.69
N ASN A 215 8.53 -12.69 6.37
CA ASN A 215 8.17 -13.53 7.50
C ASN A 215 7.47 -14.80 7.01
N THR A 216 8.21 -15.90 6.93
CA THR A 216 7.67 -17.22 6.54
C THR A 216 7.01 -17.99 7.69
N LEU A 217 7.03 -17.46 8.92
CA LEU A 217 6.36 -18.05 10.09
C LEU A 217 4.86 -17.72 10.14
N ASN A 218 4.51 -16.46 9.96
CA ASN A 218 3.11 -15.98 10.05
C ASN A 218 2.78 -14.86 9.06
N GLY A 219 3.75 -14.39 8.27
CA GLY A 219 3.50 -13.38 7.25
C GLY A 219 3.41 -11.95 7.79
N ILE A 220 3.65 -11.70 9.08
CA ILE A 220 3.68 -10.33 9.60
C ILE A 220 5.08 -9.75 9.34
N ASP A 221 5.23 -9.07 8.21
CA ASP A 221 6.48 -8.45 7.77
C ASP A 221 6.26 -7.03 7.24
N VAL A 222 7.35 -6.27 7.20
CA VAL A 222 7.34 -4.86 6.80
C VAL A 222 6.97 -4.68 5.32
N ALA A 223 7.17 -5.71 4.49
CA ALA A 223 6.74 -5.71 3.10
C ALA A 223 5.20 -5.66 2.98
N LYS A 224 4.47 -6.41 3.81
CA LYS A 224 3.00 -6.29 3.86
C LYS A 224 2.53 -4.94 4.35
N TRP A 225 3.25 -4.35 5.30
CA TRP A 225 2.88 -3.03 5.82
C TRP A 225 2.98 -1.95 4.74
N ASP A 226 4.06 -1.95 3.95
CA ASP A 226 4.19 -1.00 2.84
C ASP A 226 3.11 -1.21 1.79
N TYR A 227 2.98 -2.43 1.22
CA TYR A 227 2.02 -2.60 0.12
C TYR A 227 0.58 -2.40 0.59
N CYS A 228 0.21 -2.74 1.82
CA CYS A 228 -1.14 -2.47 2.32
C CYS A 228 -1.43 -0.97 2.32
N ALA A 229 -0.50 -0.14 2.79
CA ALA A 229 -0.68 1.31 2.78
C ALA A 229 -0.60 1.90 1.37
N ARG A 230 0.40 1.49 0.59
CA ARG A 230 0.68 2.01 -0.76
C ARG A 230 -0.40 1.62 -1.75
N ASP A 231 -0.77 0.35 -1.80
CA ASP A 231 -1.79 -0.13 -2.73
C ASP A 231 -3.15 0.47 -2.39
N CYS A 232 -3.50 0.57 -1.10
CA CYS A 232 -4.70 1.31 -0.67
C CYS A 232 -4.73 2.75 -1.19
N TYR A 233 -3.62 3.48 -1.05
CA TYR A 233 -3.50 4.84 -1.55
C TYR A 233 -3.73 4.93 -3.07
N PHE A 234 -3.03 4.11 -3.86
CA PHE A 234 -3.14 4.14 -5.32
C PHE A 234 -4.43 3.51 -5.88
N LEU A 235 -5.09 2.64 -5.12
CA LEU A 235 -6.37 2.04 -5.50
C LEU A 235 -7.59 2.86 -5.05
N GLY A 236 -7.41 3.87 -4.20
CA GLY A 236 -8.51 4.61 -3.57
C GLY A 236 -9.30 3.75 -2.56
N ILE A 237 -8.62 2.78 -1.92
CA ILE A 237 -9.20 1.92 -0.88
C ILE A 237 -8.66 2.39 0.46
N GLN A 238 -9.54 2.58 1.46
CA GLN A 238 -9.09 3.00 2.79
C GLN A 238 -8.27 1.90 3.47
N ASN A 239 -7.05 2.23 3.91
CA ASN A 239 -6.24 1.35 4.73
C ASN A 239 -6.75 1.36 6.19
N SER A 240 -7.06 0.18 6.72
CA SER A 240 -7.52 0.01 8.11
C SER A 240 -6.44 -0.48 9.07
N PHE A 241 -5.23 -0.75 8.57
CA PHE A 241 -4.10 -1.23 9.36
C PHE A 241 -3.05 -0.13 9.60
N ASP A 242 -2.71 0.09 10.87
CA ASP A 242 -1.71 1.05 11.32
C ASP A 242 -0.44 0.33 11.79
N HIS A 243 0.59 0.31 10.95
CA HIS A 243 1.88 -0.31 11.27
C HIS A 243 2.65 0.45 12.36
N GLN A 244 2.50 1.78 12.46
CA GLN A 244 3.18 2.61 13.46
C GLN A 244 2.76 2.24 14.88
N ARG A 245 1.47 1.92 15.05
CA ARG A 245 0.97 1.35 16.30
C ARG A 245 1.60 0.00 16.60
N LEU A 246 1.64 -0.91 15.62
CA LEU A 246 2.14 -2.26 15.83
C LEU A 246 3.63 -2.27 16.21
N LEU A 247 4.46 -1.47 15.53
CA LEU A 247 5.87 -1.23 15.84
C LEU A 247 6.10 -0.94 17.33
N LYS A 248 5.25 -0.10 17.92
CA LYS A 248 5.34 0.26 19.34
C LYS A 248 5.01 -0.93 20.24
N PHE A 249 4.19 -1.87 19.84
CA PHE A 249 3.74 -2.98 20.68
C PHE A 249 4.42 -4.32 20.34
N SER A 250 5.45 -4.29 19.50
CA SER A 250 6.33 -5.42 19.23
C SER A 250 7.48 -5.52 20.24
N ARG A 251 7.89 -6.74 20.52
CA ARG A 251 9.05 -7.10 21.34
C ARG A 251 9.62 -8.41 20.81
N VAL A 252 10.89 -8.69 21.07
CA VAL A 252 11.47 -9.99 20.78
C VAL A 252 11.54 -10.83 22.04
N LEU A 253 11.04 -12.06 21.99
CA LEU A 253 11.06 -13.01 23.10
C LEU A 253 11.57 -14.36 22.59
N LYS A 254 12.08 -15.18 23.52
CA LYS A 254 12.54 -16.54 23.22
C LYS A 254 11.38 -17.52 23.26
N TRP A 255 11.21 -18.31 22.20
CA TRP A 255 10.31 -19.45 22.12
C TRP A 255 11.10 -20.70 21.73
N GLY A 256 11.07 -21.74 22.57
CA GLY A 256 11.97 -22.89 22.44
C GLY A 256 13.42 -22.43 22.36
N ARG A 257 14.13 -22.84 21.31
CA ARG A 257 15.54 -22.44 21.08
C ARG A 257 15.73 -21.10 20.35
N ARG A 258 14.67 -20.52 19.75
CA ARG A 258 14.76 -19.35 18.86
C ARG A 258 14.20 -18.07 19.46
N GLN A 259 14.59 -16.94 18.90
CA GLN A 259 13.99 -15.63 19.19
C GLN A 259 12.95 -15.24 18.12
N GLU A 260 11.79 -14.79 18.55
CA GLU A 260 10.68 -14.39 17.68
C GLU A 260 10.21 -12.97 17.99
N ILE A 261 9.63 -12.30 16.99
CA ILE A 261 8.91 -11.04 17.17
C ILE A 261 7.52 -11.37 17.72
N CYS A 262 7.27 -10.96 18.95
CA CYS A 262 6.01 -11.11 19.68
C CYS A 262 5.28 -9.78 19.80
N PHE A 263 3.96 -9.83 19.90
CA PHE A 263 3.10 -8.65 19.95
C PHE A 263 2.34 -8.58 21.26
N LYS A 264 2.04 -7.37 21.74
CA LYS A 264 1.21 -7.23 22.94
C LYS A 264 -0.19 -7.78 22.67
N PHE A 265 -0.73 -8.61 23.59
CA PHE A 265 -2.02 -9.30 23.43
C PHE A 265 -3.18 -8.40 22.95
N LYS A 266 -3.27 -7.17 23.49
CA LYS A 266 -4.31 -6.19 23.10
C LYS A 266 -4.28 -5.78 21.62
N GLU A 267 -3.21 -6.11 20.90
CA GLU A 267 -3.05 -5.82 19.46
C GLU A 267 -3.50 -7.00 18.59
N ALA A 268 -4.00 -8.10 19.14
CA ALA A 268 -4.48 -9.25 18.37
C ALA A 268 -5.54 -8.87 17.32
N PHE A 269 -6.53 -8.06 17.71
CA PHE A 269 -7.53 -7.54 16.76
C PHE A 269 -6.93 -6.61 15.71
N HIS A 270 -5.90 -5.84 16.07
CA HIS A 270 -5.21 -4.96 15.13
C HIS A 270 -4.38 -5.74 14.10
N LEU A 271 -3.75 -6.83 14.51
CA LEU A 271 -3.10 -7.78 13.59
C LEU A 271 -4.12 -8.45 12.66
N TYR A 272 -5.32 -8.75 13.16
CA TYR A 272 -6.39 -9.21 12.27
C TYR A 272 -6.71 -8.19 11.17
N ASN A 273 -6.67 -6.89 11.45
CA ASN A 273 -6.90 -5.87 10.41
C ASN A 273 -5.86 -5.93 9.29
N LEU A 274 -4.60 -6.29 9.56
CA LEU A 274 -3.58 -6.51 8.50
C LEU A 274 -4.02 -7.63 7.55
N TYR A 275 -4.37 -8.77 8.13
CA TYR A 275 -4.86 -9.94 7.42
C TYR A 275 -6.12 -9.61 6.62
N ARG A 276 -7.12 -9.00 7.26
CA ARG A 276 -8.35 -8.54 6.60
C ARG A 276 -8.05 -7.56 5.47
N MET A 277 -7.07 -6.67 5.65
CA MET A 277 -6.71 -5.71 4.61
C MET A 277 -6.14 -6.41 3.38
N ARG A 278 -5.24 -7.37 3.58
CA ARG A 278 -4.75 -8.21 2.50
C ARG A 278 -5.90 -8.92 1.78
N HIS A 279 -6.81 -9.55 2.52
CA HIS A 279 -7.97 -10.22 1.92
C HIS A 279 -8.82 -9.26 1.08
N ILE A 280 -9.11 -8.05 1.59
CA ILE A 280 -9.86 -7.02 0.85
C ILE A 280 -9.13 -6.58 -0.43
N LEU A 281 -7.81 -6.39 -0.37
CA LEU A 281 -7.00 -6.02 -1.54
C LEU A 281 -7.01 -7.12 -2.60
N HIS A 282 -6.91 -8.39 -2.19
CA HIS A 282 -7.08 -9.54 -3.09
C HIS A 282 -8.47 -9.56 -3.72
N LEU A 283 -9.51 -9.43 -2.91
CA LEU A 283 -10.91 -9.47 -3.34
C LEU A 283 -11.26 -8.36 -4.33
N ARG A 284 -10.88 -7.12 -4.02
CA ARG A 284 -11.30 -5.94 -4.78
C ARG A 284 -10.39 -5.60 -5.95
N ALA A 285 -9.09 -5.86 -5.84
CA ALA A 285 -8.10 -5.41 -6.81
C ALA A 285 -7.29 -6.55 -7.41
N TYR A 286 -6.49 -7.26 -6.62
CA TYR A 286 -5.48 -8.18 -7.17
C TYR A 286 -6.08 -9.36 -7.94
N GLN A 287 -7.26 -9.82 -7.52
CA GLN A 287 -8.04 -10.87 -8.17
C GLN A 287 -9.34 -10.30 -8.76
N HIS A 288 -9.36 -9.04 -9.18
CA HIS A 288 -10.51 -8.48 -9.88
C HIS A 288 -10.73 -9.24 -11.20
N SER A 289 -11.98 -9.66 -11.48
CA SER A 289 -12.29 -10.56 -12.61
C SER A 289 -11.86 -9.99 -13.96
N VAL A 290 -12.12 -8.70 -14.22
CA VAL A 290 -11.68 -8.05 -15.47
C VAL A 290 -10.16 -7.98 -15.57
N LYS A 291 -9.46 -7.77 -14.45
CA LYS A 291 -7.99 -7.77 -14.43
C LYS A 291 -7.48 -9.17 -14.76
N ASN A 292 -8.02 -10.20 -14.12
CA ASN A 292 -7.64 -11.59 -14.41
C ASN A 292 -7.90 -11.96 -15.88
N ALA A 293 -9.03 -11.53 -16.48
CA ALA A 293 -9.29 -11.71 -17.91
C ALA A 293 -8.19 -11.10 -18.79
N ILE A 294 -7.77 -9.86 -18.49
CA ILE A 294 -6.68 -9.19 -19.22
C ILE A 294 -5.35 -9.94 -19.02
N GLU A 295 -5.05 -10.39 -17.80
CA GLU A 295 -3.83 -11.15 -17.53
C GLU A 295 -3.80 -12.51 -18.24
N ILE A 296 -4.96 -13.18 -18.35
CA ILE A 296 -5.10 -14.41 -19.15
C ILE A 296 -4.76 -14.12 -20.61
N MET A 297 -5.40 -13.11 -21.20
CA MET A 297 -5.15 -12.70 -22.58
C MET A 297 -3.67 -12.36 -22.80
N PHE A 298 -3.08 -11.58 -21.90
CA PHE A 298 -1.68 -11.19 -22.05
C PHE A 298 -0.72 -12.37 -21.86
N SER A 299 -1.01 -13.29 -20.94
CA SER A 299 -0.24 -14.52 -20.78
C SER A 299 -0.28 -15.37 -22.05
N GLU A 300 -1.43 -15.48 -22.73
CA GLU A 300 -1.51 -16.15 -24.04
C GLU A 300 -0.67 -15.44 -25.12
N ALA A 301 -0.65 -14.10 -25.12
CA ALA A 301 0.21 -13.34 -26.02
C ALA A 301 1.71 -13.59 -25.74
N LEU A 302 2.11 -13.66 -24.46
CA LEU A 302 3.49 -14.01 -24.09
C LEU A 302 3.86 -15.42 -24.52
N GLU A 303 2.96 -16.39 -24.40
CA GLU A 303 3.18 -17.77 -24.87
C GLU A 303 3.40 -17.84 -26.39
N GLU A 304 2.65 -17.07 -27.17
CA GLU A 304 2.84 -17.00 -28.63
C GLU A 304 4.22 -16.40 -28.99
N VAL A 305 4.67 -15.37 -28.25
CA VAL A 305 6.01 -14.79 -28.44
C VAL A 305 7.11 -15.77 -28.02
N ASP A 306 6.95 -16.45 -26.90
CA ASP A 306 7.90 -17.45 -26.37
C ASP A 306 8.11 -18.60 -27.36
N LYS A 307 7.03 -19.11 -27.97
CA LYS A 307 7.08 -20.11 -29.03
C LYS A 307 7.78 -19.58 -30.28
N ALA A 308 7.46 -18.36 -30.71
CA ALA A 308 8.05 -17.76 -31.91
C ALA A 308 9.57 -17.54 -31.78
N LEU A 309 10.06 -17.19 -30.58
CA LEU A 309 11.48 -17.04 -30.28
C LEU A 309 12.23 -18.36 -30.17
N THR A 310 11.55 -19.46 -29.86
CA THR A 310 12.15 -20.80 -29.82
C THR A 310 12.54 -21.30 -31.22
N SER A 311 11.88 -20.81 -32.27
CA SER A 311 12.20 -21.15 -33.66
C SER A 311 13.46 -20.39 -34.13
N ARG A 312 14.57 -21.13 -34.36
CA ARG A 312 15.87 -20.61 -34.84
C ARG A 312 15.81 -19.83 -36.17
N LYS A 313 14.65 -19.73 -36.82
CA LYS A 313 14.46 -19.05 -38.11
C LYS A 313 14.15 -17.55 -37.99
N ASN A 314 13.92 -17.01 -36.78
CA ASN A 314 13.45 -15.64 -36.58
C ASN A 314 14.52 -14.71 -35.96
N THR A 315 15.63 -14.48 -36.67
CA THR A 315 16.72 -13.59 -36.21
C THR A 315 16.25 -12.17 -35.87
N ASP A 316 15.25 -11.66 -36.60
CA ASP A 316 14.71 -10.31 -36.38
C ASP A 316 13.95 -10.18 -35.05
N LEU A 317 13.31 -11.25 -34.58
CA LEU A 317 12.65 -11.26 -33.27
C LEU A 317 13.69 -11.25 -32.15
N ASN A 318 14.82 -11.94 -32.31
CA ASN A 318 15.90 -11.93 -31.33
C ASN A 318 16.54 -10.54 -31.19
N MET A 319 16.57 -9.73 -32.25
CA MET A 319 17.02 -8.33 -32.13
C MET A 319 16.09 -7.49 -31.25
N LEU A 320 14.78 -7.77 -31.26
CA LEU A 320 13.79 -6.99 -30.53
C LEU A 320 13.59 -7.48 -29.09
N PHE A 321 13.62 -8.80 -28.89
CA PHE A 321 13.35 -9.42 -27.60
C PHE A 321 14.60 -9.98 -26.92
N GLY A 322 15.78 -9.90 -27.53
CA GLY A 322 17.00 -10.56 -27.07
C GLY A 322 17.08 -12.01 -27.54
N GLU A 323 18.26 -12.61 -27.41
CA GLU A 323 18.45 -14.03 -27.73
C GLU A 323 17.69 -14.93 -26.75
N GLY A 324 17.27 -16.10 -27.26
CA GLY A 324 16.49 -17.07 -26.48
C GLY A 324 15.02 -16.73 -26.36
N ASN A 325 14.25 -17.70 -25.84
CA ASN A 325 12.84 -17.50 -25.55
C ASN A 325 12.65 -16.77 -24.21
N LEU A 326 11.49 -16.15 -23.99
CA LEU A 326 11.23 -15.33 -22.81
C LEU A 326 11.32 -16.12 -21.51
N SER A 327 10.81 -17.36 -21.51
CA SER A 327 10.82 -18.25 -20.36
C SER A 327 12.22 -18.74 -20.00
N GLY A 328 13.13 -18.88 -20.96
CA GLY A 328 14.53 -19.28 -20.72
C GLY A 328 15.39 -18.18 -20.09
N LYS A 329 14.98 -16.91 -20.21
CA LYS A 329 15.74 -15.78 -19.64
C LYS A 329 15.86 -15.81 -18.12
N VAL A 330 15.00 -16.55 -17.42
CA VAL A 330 15.11 -16.72 -15.96
C VAL A 330 16.32 -17.56 -15.54
N ASP A 331 16.97 -18.26 -16.47
CA ASP A 331 18.14 -19.09 -16.19
C ASP A 331 19.41 -18.24 -16.01
N ASN A 332 19.44 -17.03 -16.59
CA ASN A 332 20.58 -16.13 -16.59
C ASN A 332 20.18 -14.75 -16.07
N VAL A 333 20.92 -14.22 -15.10
CA VAL A 333 20.61 -12.91 -14.49
C VAL A 333 20.64 -11.77 -15.51
N GLN A 334 21.62 -11.73 -16.41
CA GLN A 334 21.75 -10.66 -17.41
C GLN A 334 20.59 -10.68 -18.40
N ASP A 335 20.20 -11.87 -18.86
CA ASP A 335 19.05 -12.01 -19.75
C ASP A 335 17.75 -11.63 -19.05
N PHE A 336 17.58 -12.02 -17.78
CA PHE A 336 16.41 -11.65 -16.97
C PHE A 336 16.29 -10.13 -16.77
N LEU A 337 17.41 -9.43 -16.56
CA LEU A 337 17.42 -7.98 -16.36
C LEU A 337 16.88 -7.22 -17.58
N SER A 338 16.93 -7.80 -18.78
CA SER A 338 16.33 -7.22 -19.99
C SER A 338 14.79 -7.25 -20.01
N LEU A 339 14.16 -8.02 -19.13
CA LEU A 339 12.70 -8.18 -19.09
C LEU A 339 12.06 -7.12 -18.19
N THR A 340 11.26 -6.22 -18.75
CA THR A 340 10.39 -5.29 -17.98
C THR A 340 9.00 -5.18 -18.60
N ASP A 341 8.12 -4.33 -18.08
CA ASP A 341 6.76 -4.12 -18.62
C ASP A 341 6.77 -3.59 -20.07
N ASP A 342 7.91 -3.06 -20.53
CA ASP A 342 8.09 -2.56 -21.89
C ASP A 342 7.84 -3.63 -22.97
N ILE A 343 7.95 -4.93 -22.60
CA ILE A 343 7.60 -6.07 -23.46
C ILE A 343 6.19 -5.95 -24.05
N TYR A 344 5.23 -5.38 -23.31
CA TYR A 344 3.87 -5.15 -23.81
C TYR A 344 3.88 -4.23 -25.05
N ARG A 345 4.61 -3.12 -24.97
CA ARG A 345 4.75 -2.16 -26.09
C ARG A 345 5.56 -2.77 -27.24
N ARG A 346 6.62 -3.53 -26.95
CA ARG A 346 7.39 -4.22 -27.99
C ARG A 346 6.52 -5.16 -28.81
N ILE A 347 5.67 -5.96 -28.16
CA ILE A 347 4.73 -6.86 -28.86
C ILE A 347 3.71 -6.07 -29.67
N LEU A 348 3.12 -5.03 -29.08
CA LEU A 348 2.08 -4.23 -29.74
C LEU A 348 2.58 -3.54 -31.02
N LEU A 349 3.82 -3.05 -31.00
CA LEU A 349 4.41 -2.27 -32.10
C LEU A 349 5.24 -3.09 -33.08
N CYS A 350 5.61 -4.33 -32.74
CA CYS A 350 6.39 -5.17 -33.63
C CYS A 350 5.57 -5.57 -34.86
N PRO A 351 6.02 -5.31 -36.11
CA PRO A 351 5.29 -5.67 -37.32
C PRO A 351 5.43 -7.15 -37.71
N HIS A 352 6.37 -7.89 -37.10
CA HIS A 352 6.76 -9.23 -37.53
C HIS A 352 5.58 -10.23 -37.57
N PRO A 353 5.35 -10.96 -38.69
CA PRO A 353 4.18 -11.84 -38.83
C PRO A 353 4.12 -12.98 -37.82
N ALA A 354 5.26 -13.52 -37.40
CA ALA A 354 5.30 -14.68 -36.48
C ALA A 354 4.69 -14.41 -35.08
N ILE A 355 4.56 -13.14 -34.67
CA ILE A 355 3.87 -12.76 -33.43
C ILE A 355 2.58 -11.97 -33.70
N GLY A 356 2.03 -12.07 -34.92
CA GLY A 356 0.79 -11.41 -35.32
C GLY A 356 -0.39 -11.77 -34.43
N SER A 357 -0.48 -13.04 -33.99
CA SER A 357 -1.50 -13.50 -33.04
C SER A 357 -1.37 -12.81 -31.67
N ALA A 358 -0.16 -12.71 -31.12
CA ALA A 358 0.11 -12.02 -29.86
C ALA A 358 -0.28 -10.53 -29.95
N ARG A 359 0.09 -9.87 -31.06
CA ARG A 359 -0.28 -8.47 -31.34
C ARG A 359 -1.79 -8.29 -31.45
N ALA A 360 -2.50 -9.20 -32.12
CA ALA A 360 -3.96 -9.16 -32.22
C ALA A 360 -4.64 -9.29 -30.86
N ILE A 361 -4.10 -10.13 -29.96
CA ILE A 361 -4.60 -10.23 -28.58
C ILE A 361 -4.42 -8.90 -27.85
N LEU A 362 -3.25 -8.25 -27.95
CA LEU A 362 -3.04 -6.94 -27.33
C LEU A 362 -3.95 -5.85 -27.90
N GLN A 363 -4.20 -5.85 -29.21
CA GLN A 363 -5.16 -4.92 -29.83
C GLN A 363 -6.59 -5.11 -29.29
N LYS A 364 -6.99 -6.35 -28.99
CA LYS A 364 -8.27 -6.61 -28.30
C LYS A 364 -8.28 -6.06 -26.88
N ILE A 365 -7.17 -6.15 -26.15
CA ILE A 365 -7.03 -5.52 -24.81
C ILE A 365 -7.20 -3.99 -24.91
N GLU A 366 -6.48 -3.35 -25.84
CA GLU A 366 -6.54 -1.89 -26.06
C GLU A 366 -7.95 -1.41 -26.48
N THR A 367 -8.67 -2.21 -27.27
CA THR A 367 -10.04 -1.91 -27.72
C THR A 367 -11.12 -2.46 -26.80
N ARG A 368 -10.75 -2.98 -25.63
CA ARG A 368 -11.64 -3.53 -24.60
C ARG A 368 -12.51 -4.72 -25.04
N GLN A 369 -12.09 -5.44 -26.08
CA GLN A 369 -12.66 -6.72 -26.49
C GLN A 369 -12.09 -7.86 -25.62
N LEU A 370 -12.42 -7.82 -24.33
CA LEU A 370 -11.85 -8.70 -23.32
C LEU A 370 -12.56 -10.05 -23.24
N TYR A 371 -11.86 -11.06 -22.71
CA TYR A 371 -12.50 -12.31 -22.32
C TYR A 371 -13.57 -12.06 -21.26
N LYS A 372 -14.73 -12.71 -21.42
CA LYS A 372 -15.89 -12.49 -20.58
C LYS A 372 -15.93 -13.52 -19.47
N LEU A 373 -15.99 -13.10 -18.20
CA LEU A 373 -16.32 -14.00 -17.10
C LEU A 373 -17.76 -14.48 -17.28
N VAL A 374 -17.95 -15.79 -17.44
CA VAL A 374 -19.25 -16.44 -17.63
C VAL A 374 -19.71 -17.13 -16.36
N VAL A 375 -18.76 -17.70 -15.61
CA VAL A 375 -19.03 -18.47 -14.38
C VAL A 375 -18.04 -18.06 -13.31
N GLU A 376 -18.55 -17.82 -12.10
CA GLU A 376 -17.76 -17.77 -10.86
C GLU A 376 -18.53 -18.54 -9.78
N ALA A 377 -17.88 -19.50 -9.12
CA ALA A 377 -18.46 -20.24 -7.99
C ALA A 377 -17.42 -20.53 -6.90
N THR A 378 -17.85 -20.52 -5.65
CA THR A 378 -17.03 -20.88 -4.48
C THR A 378 -17.15 -22.37 -4.19
N TYR A 379 -16.03 -23.05 -3.96
CA TYR A 379 -15.99 -24.49 -3.66
C TYR A 379 -15.25 -24.81 -2.35
N SER A 380 -15.52 -25.99 -1.80
CA SER A 380 -14.88 -26.45 -0.56
C SER A 380 -13.38 -26.68 -0.75
N ASP A 381 -12.63 -26.30 0.27
CA ASP A 381 -11.23 -26.63 0.54
C ASP A 381 -10.88 -28.13 0.38
N LYS A 382 -11.83 -29.04 0.60
CA LYS A 382 -11.66 -30.50 0.44
C LYS A 382 -11.47 -30.93 -1.00
N VAL A 383 -11.95 -30.15 -1.98
CA VAL A 383 -11.81 -30.46 -3.40
C VAL A 383 -10.49 -29.89 -3.92
N LYS A 384 -9.71 -30.72 -4.62
CA LYS A 384 -8.43 -30.30 -5.23
C LYS A 384 -8.68 -29.42 -6.45
N GLU A 385 -7.81 -28.43 -6.67
CA GLU A 385 -7.87 -27.53 -7.84
C GLU A 385 -7.87 -28.28 -9.18
N ASP A 386 -6.98 -29.27 -9.32
CA ASP A 386 -6.87 -30.04 -10.56
C ASP A 386 -8.13 -30.87 -10.83
N GLU A 387 -8.76 -31.38 -9.77
CA GLU A 387 -9.97 -32.20 -9.87
C GLU A 387 -11.16 -31.39 -10.36
N ILE A 388 -11.43 -30.23 -9.75
CA ILE A 388 -12.55 -29.38 -10.14
C ILE A 388 -12.35 -28.78 -11.54
N SER A 389 -11.12 -28.36 -11.86
CA SER A 389 -10.78 -27.80 -13.17
C SER A 389 -10.88 -28.86 -14.28
N LEU A 390 -10.40 -30.08 -14.03
CA LEU A 390 -10.49 -31.18 -14.98
C LEU A 390 -11.94 -31.64 -15.17
N SER A 391 -12.73 -31.71 -14.09
CA SER A 391 -14.15 -32.06 -14.14
C SER A 391 -14.95 -31.05 -14.98
N ALA A 392 -14.77 -29.75 -14.74
CA ALA A 392 -15.41 -28.70 -15.53
C ALA A 392 -15.01 -28.75 -17.02
N ARG A 393 -13.73 -29.00 -17.32
CA ARG A 393 -13.25 -29.17 -18.72
C ARG A 393 -13.91 -30.35 -19.42
N LYS A 394 -14.02 -31.50 -18.74
CA LYS A 394 -14.67 -32.70 -19.28
C LYS A 394 -16.14 -32.46 -19.58
N SER A 395 -16.86 -31.72 -18.73
CA SER A 395 -18.26 -31.37 -18.98
C SER A 395 -18.45 -30.50 -20.22
N LEU A 396 -17.59 -29.49 -20.41
CA LEU A 396 -17.62 -28.66 -21.62
C LEU A 396 -17.33 -29.49 -22.89
N GLU A 397 -16.30 -30.34 -22.84
CA GLU A 397 -15.91 -31.21 -23.95
C GLU A 397 -16.98 -32.24 -24.32
N ALA A 398 -17.72 -32.75 -23.34
CA ALA A 398 -18.82 -33.68 -23.56
C ALA A 398 -20.02 -33.03 -24.26
N LEU A 399 -20.26 -31.73 -24.07
CA LEU A 399 -21.31 -30.99 -24.76
C LEU A 399 -20.91 -30.62 -26.19
N ASP A 400 -19.73 -30.01 -26.34
CA ASP A 400 -19.16 -29.59 -27.62
C ASP A 400 -17.64 -29.39 -27.47
N PRO A 401 -16.81 -30.18 -28.17
CA PRO A 401 -15.35 -30.07 -28.10
C PRO A 401 -14.81 -28.66 -28.39
N SER A 402 -15.51 -27.85 -29.18
CA SER A 402 -15.10 -26.47 -29.48
C SER A 402 -15.22 -25.55 -28.26
N LEU A 403 -16.15 -25.80 -27.34
CA LEU A 403 -16.34 -25.00 -26.13
C LEU A 403 -15.15 -25.13 -25.17
N ARG A 404 -14.46 -26.27 -25.19
CA ARG A 404 -13.24 -26.48 -24.40
C ARG A 404 -12.15 -25.48 -24.78
N GLU A 405 -11.96 -25.22 -26.07
CA GLU A 405 -10.96 -24.26 -26.57
C GLU A 405 -11.41 -22.80 -26.37
N MET A 406 -12.72 -22.56 -26.38
CA MET A 406 -13.33 -21.24 -26.17
C MET A 406 -13.41 -20.84 -24.69
N ALA A 407 -13.23 -21.78 -23.75
CA ALA A 407 -13.29 -21.54 -22.32
C ALA A 407 -11.89 -21.54 -21.68
N TYR A 408 -11.63 -20.56 -20.83
CA TYR A 408 -10.48 -20.55 -19.94
C TYR A 408 -10.94 -20.76 -18.50
N ILE A 409 -10.48 -21.84 -17.88
CA ILE A 409 -10.83 -22.20 -16.50
C ILE A 409 -9.65 -21.88 -15.59
N GLU A 410 -9.91 -21.06 -14.57
CA GLU A 410 -8.94 -20.66 -13.55
C GLU A 410 -9.52 -20.94 -12.15
N THR A 411 -8.65 -21.31 -11.21
CA THR A 411 -9.00 -21.22 -9.79
C THR A 411 -8.28 -20.05 -9.14
N VAL A 412 -9.00 -19.32 -8.30
CA VAL A 412 -8.50 -18.17 -7.55
C VAL A 412 -8.64 -18.41 -6.06
N TYR A 413 -7.66 -17.93 -5.32
CA TYR A 413 -7.52 -18.11 -3.89
C TYR A 413 -7.60 -16.77 -3.18
N PHE A 414 -8.45 -16.70 -2.16
CA PHE A 414 -8.50 -15.59 -1.22
C PHE A 414 -8.08 -16.15 0.14
N ASP A 415 -6.81 -15.95 0.46
CA ASP A 415 -6.21 -16.34 1.73
C ASP A 415 -5.73 -15.10 2.50
N TYR A 416 -5.03 -15.34 3.60
CA TYR A 416 -4.44 -14.30 4.43
C TYR A 416 -2.92 -14.17 4.30
N GLY A 417 -2.32 -14.78 3.27
CA GLY A 417 -0.94 -14.52 2.86
C GLY A 417 0.14 -15.47 3.35
N VAL A 418 -0.24 -16.54 4.05
CA VAL A 418 0.61 -17.70 4.26
C VAL A 418 -0.27 -18.93 4.11
N ASN A 419 0.29 -20.03 3.61
CA ASN A 419 -0.35 -21.35 3.48
C ASN A 419 -0.57 -21.98 4.88
N ILE A 420 -1.07 -21.18 5.81
CA ILE A 420 -1.28 -21.44 7.22
C ILE A 420 -2.76 -21.17 7.44
N ASP A 421 -3.48 -22.18 7.88
CA ASP A 421 -4.92 -22.13 8.06
C ASP A 421 -5.33 -20.97 9.00
N GLU A 422 -4.48 -20.58 9.96
CA GLU A 422 -4.73 -19.47 10.88
C GLU A 422 -3.45 -18.66 11.21
N PRO A 423 -3.21 -17.52 10.54
CA PRO A 423 -1.93 -16.81 10.67
C PRO A 423 -1.76 -16.08 12.01
N LEU A 424 -2.85 -15.77 12.72
CA LEU A 424 -2.80 -15.32 14.12
C LEU A 424 -2.35 -16.43 15.07
N ARG A 425 -2.69 -17.70 14.79
CA ARG A 425 -2.30 -18.80 15.67
C ARG A 425 -0.80 -19.01 15.67
N ASN A 426 -0.08 -18.66 14.61
CA ASN A 426 1.38 -18.77 14.56
C ASN A 426 2.12 -17.50 15.00
N ALA A 427 1.39 -16.47 15.45
CA ALA A 427 1.98 -15.29 16.10
C ALA A 427 2.05 -15.51 17.62
N HIS A 428 3.13 -15.02 18.23
CA HIS A 428 3.28 -15.02 19.68
C HIS A 428 2.85 -13.70 20.29
N PHE A 429 2.25 -13.80 21.47
CA PHE A 429 1.74 -12.68 22.23
C PHE A 429 2.37 -12.61 23.62
N PHE A 430 2.32 -11.43 24.24
CA PHE A 430 2.68 -11.23 25.64
C PHE A 430 1.71 -10.26 26.32
N THR A 431 1.60 -10.35 27.65
CA THR A 431 0.73 -9.46 28.43
C THR A 431 1.53 -8.38 29.15
N ARG A 432 0.84 -7.40 29.75
CA ARG A 432 1.50 -6.41 30.61
C ARG A 432 2.09 -7.05 31.88
N ASN A 433 1.39 -8.06 32.42
CA ASN A 433 1.75 -8.68 33.70
C ASN A 433 2.88 -9.70 33.53
N GLU A 434 2.94 -10.35 32.36
CA GLU A 434 3.99 -11.30 31.99
C GLU A 434 4.67 -10.87 30.69
N PRO A 435 5.44 -9.78 30.71
CA PRO A 435 5.95 -9.13 29.50
C PRO A 435 7.12 -9.87 28.84
N ASN A 436 7.58 -10.96 29.45
CA ASN A 436 8.70 -11.79 29.01
C ASN A 436 8.30 -13.25 28.75
N VAL A 437 7.01 -13.56 28.85
CA VAL A 437 6.47 -14.90 28.62
C VAL A 437 5.63 -14.87 27.34
N PRO A 438 6.17 -15.37 26.22
CA PRO A 438 5.40 -15.51 24.99
C PRO A 438 4.35 -16.63 25.13
N PHE A 439 3.21 -16.44 24.50
CA PHE A 439 2.15 -17.45 24.41
C PHE A 439 1.41 -17.36 23.07
N PHE A 440 0.75 -18.45 22.67
CA PHE A 440 -0.19 -18.46 21.55
C PHE A 440 -1.60 -18.09 22.01
N LEU A 441 -2.37 -17.44 21.14
CA LEU A 441 -3.80 -17.30 21.37
C LEU A 441 -4.45 -18.69 21.43
N ARG A 442 -5.27 -18.90 22.45
CA ARG A 442 -6.23 -20.01 22.49
C ARG A 442 -7.48 -19.63 21.72
N GLU A 443 -8.24 -20.62 21.25
CA GLU A 443 -9.47 -20.40 20.47
C GLU A 443 -10.46 -19.48 21.18
N GLU A 444 -10.58 -19.58 22.51
CA GLU A 444 -11.49 -18.74 23.30
C GLU A 444 -11.03 -17.27 23.41
N GLN A 445 -9.74 -17.01 23.14
CA GLN A 445 -9.12 -15.69 23.19
C GLN A 445 -9.12 -15.00 21.83
N GLU A 446 -9.47 -15.71 20.76
CA GLU A 446 -9.57 -15.15 19.42
C GLU A 446 -10.81 -14.21 19.32
N PRO A 447 -10.71 -13.07 18.61
CA PRO A 447 -11.87 -12.23 18.38
C PRO A 447 -13.02 -13.00 17.72
N ARG A 448 -14.23 -12.96 18.28
CA ARG A 448 -15.39 -13.72 17.76
C ARG A 448 -15.88 -13.27 16.38
N VAL A 449 -15.40 -12.14 15.88
CA VAL A 449 -15.73 -11.61 14.54
C VAL A 449 -14.83 -12.16 13.43
N LEU A 450 -13.92 -13.08 13.76
CA LEU A 450 -13.08 -13.77 12.79
C LEU A 450 -13.87 -14.82 11.99
N PRO A 451 -13.67 -14.91 10.66
CA PRO A 451 -14.18 -16.02 9.85
C PRO A 451 -13.66 -17.36 10.39
N LYS A 452 -14.53 -18.37 10.44
CA LYS A 452 -14.12 -19.73 10.82
C LYS A 452 -13.19 -20.38 9.80
N ASN A 453 -13.40 -20.08 8.52
CA ASN A 453 -12.56 -20.54 7.43
C ASN A 453 -11.88 -19.34 6.80
N MET A 454 -10.55 -19.34 6.83
CA MET A 454 -9.72 -18.23 6.37
C MET A 454 -9.30 -18.37 4.90
N LEU A 455 -9.59 -19.53 4.28
CA LEU A 455 -9.34 -19.82 2.87
C LEU A 455 -10.66 -19.88 2.10
N GLU A 456 -10.81 -19.00 1.12
CA GLU A 456 -11.88 -19.07 0.12
C GLU A 456 -11.27 -19.42 -1.24
N ARG A 457 -11.83 -20.45 -1.90
CA ARG A 457 -11.43 -20.86 -3.25
C ARG A 457 -12.59 -20.65 -4.21
N LYS A 458 -12.33 -20.02 -5.35
CA LYS A 458 -13.33 -19.88 -6.41
C LYS A 458 -12.82 -20.46 -7.72
N ILE A 459 -13.71 -21.10 -8.45
CA ILE A 459 -13.52 -21.42 -9.87
C ILE A 459 -14.09 -20.28 -10.71
N ARG A 460 -13.36 -19.85 -11.72
CA ARG A 460 -13.78 -18.86 -12.71
C ARG A 460 -13.63 -19.43 -14.10
N VAL A 461 -14.66 -19.25 -14.92
CA VAL A 461 -14.62 -19.62 -16.33
C VAL A 461 -14.85 -18.39 -17.19
N TYR A 462 -13.88 -18.11 -18.05
CA TYR A 462 -13.92 -17.02 -19.01
C TYR A 462 -14.17 -17.57 -20.42
N CYS A 463 -15.00 -16.90 -21.20
CA CYS A 463 -15.17 -17.19 -22.62
C CYS A 463 -14.27 -16.26 -23.46
N LYS A 464 -13.53 -16.85 -24.40
CA LYS A 464 -12.66 -16.15 -25.36
C LYS A 464 -13.44 -15.51 -26.51
N SER A 465 -14.62 -16.05 -26.82
CA SER A 465 -15.52 -15.51 -27.85
C SER A 465 -16.26 -14.28 -27.34
N THR A 466 -16.53 -13.33 -28.23
CA THR A 466 -17.41 -12.18 -27.97
C THR A 466 -18.89 -12.48 -28.25
N GLU A 467 -19.20 -13.68 -28.73
CA GLU A 467 -20.57 -14.09 -29.08
C GLU A 467 -21.35 -14.53 -27.84
N THR A 468 -22.50 -13.89 -27.59
CA THR A 468 -23.38 -14.19 -26.46
C THR A 468 -23.87 -15.64 -26.47
N SER A 469 -24.12 -16.22 -27.64
CA SER A 469 -24.54 -17.62 -27.78
C SER A 469 -23.52 -18.61 -27.21
N CYS A 470 -22.22 -18.28 -27.31
CA CYS A 470 -21.15 -19.10 -26.71
C CYS A 470 -21.14 -18.96 -25.19
N TRP A 471 -21.42 -17.76 -24.67
CA TRP A 471 -21.52 -17.51 -23.22
C TRP A 471 -22.65 -18.33 -22.60
N ASP A 472 -23.83 -18.30 -23.23
CA ASP A 472 -25.02 -19.00 -22.73
C ASP A 472 -24.79 -20.52 -22.70
N LYS A 473 -24.22 -21.09 -23.77
CA LYS A 473 -23.86 -22.52 -23.82
C LYS A 473 -22.88 -22.94 -22.72
N ILE A 474 -21.83 -22.15 -22.50
CA ILE A 474 -20.83 -22.44 -21.44
C ILE A 474 -21.50 -22.33 -20.06
N HIS A 475 -22.31 -21.30 -19.84
CA HIS A 475 -23.00 -21.08 -18.57
C HIS A 475 -23.98 -22.22 -18.25
N GLU A 476 -24.84 -22.59 -19.19
CA GLU A 476 -25.83 -23.66 -19.01
C GLU A 476 -25.16 -25.01 -18.74
N CYS A 477 -24.12 -25.35 -19.51
CA CYS A 477 -23.34 -26.57 -19.33
C CYS A 477 -22.75 -26.66 -17.91
N LEU A 478 -22.10 -25.60 -17.45
CA LEU A 478 -21.46 -25.56 -16.15
C LEU A 478 -22.45 -25.45 -15.00
N LEU A 479 -23.61 -24.82 -15.20
CA LEU A 479 -24.71 -24.80 -14.23
C LEU A 479 -25.29 -26.19 -14.02
N GLN A 480 -25.49 -26.94 -15.09
CA GLN A 480 -25.93 -28.33 -15.01
C GLN A 480 -24.89 -29.18 -14.27
N TRP A 481 -23.62 -29.13 -14.71
CA TRP A 481 -22.52 -29.84 -14.05
C TRP A 481 -22.42 -29.51 -12.56
N TRP A 482 -22.49 -28.23 -12.19
CA TRP A 482 -22.39 -27.80 -10.79
C TRP A 482 -23.54 -28.34 -9.94
N THR A 483 -24.76 -28.28 -10.48
CA THR A 483 -25.97 -28.77 -9.80
C THR A 483 -25.89 -30.28 -9.57
N GLU A 484 -25.43 -31.03 -10.57
CA GLU A 484 -25.27 -32.49 -10.48
C GLU A 484 -24.19 -32.89 -9.46
N GLN A 485 -23.06 -32.18 -9.42
CA GLN A 485 -21.94 -32.53 -8.54
C GLN A 485 -22.14 -32.10 -7.09
N TYR A 486 -22.67 -30.89 -6.86
CA TYR A 486 -22.65 -30.26 -5.54
C TYR A 486 -24.04 -30.01 -4.93
N GLN A 487 -25.13 -30.37 -5.63
CA GLN A 487 -26.51 -30.25 -5.16
C GLN A 487 -26.89 -28.85 -4.65
N THR A 488 -26.18 -27.82 -5.09
CA THR A 488 -26.42 -26.41 -4.76
C THR A 488 -26.65 -25.64 -6.05
N ARG A 489 -27.66 -24.76 -6.07
CA ARG A 489 -27.85 -23.78 -7.16
C ARG A 489 -27.08 -22.49 -6.93
N THR A 490 -26.40 -22.38 -5.79
CA THR A 490 -25.98 -21.10 -5.25
C THR A 490 -24.66 -20.65 -5.86
N ILE A 491 -24.76 -19.59 -6.65
CA ILE A 491 -23.70 -18.69 -7.13
C ILE A 491 -22.82 -19.29 -8.24
N LEU A 492 -23.39 -19.46 -9.43
CA LEU A 492 -22.69 -19.17 -10.67
C LEU A 492 -23.16 -17.76 -11.07
N SER A 493 -22.34 -16.73 -10.87
CA SER A 493 -22.80 -15.37 -11.17
C SER A 493 -23.12 -15.23 -12.66
N THR A 494 -24.37 -14.87 -12.98
CA THR A 494 -24.80 -14.41 -14.30
C THR A 494 -23.96 -13.20 -14.73
N PRO A 495 -23.66 -13.03 -16.04
CA PRO A 495 -23.05 -11.79 -16.50
C PRO A 495 -23.95 -10.59 -16.12
N PRO A 496 -23.40 -9.42 -15.75
CA PRO A 496 -24.22 -8.23 -15.58
C PRO A 496 -24.96 -7.97 -16.90
N ASN A 497 -26.29 -7.91 -16.82
CA ASN A 497 -27.15 -7.56 -17.94
C ASN A 497 -26.61 -6.28 -18.60
N VAL A 498 -26.33 -6.35 -19.91
CA VAL A 498 -26.16 -5.16 -20.73
C VAL A 498 -27.52 -4.48 -20.75
N ILE A 499 -27.67 -3.36 -20.04
CA ILE A 499 -28.84 -2.50 -20.21
C ILE A 499 -28.72 -1.90 -21.61
N SER A 500 -29.40 -2.49 -22.58
CA SER A 500 -29.61 -1.87 -23.88
C SER A 500 -30.33 -0.53 -23.67
N PRO A 501 -29.90 0.58 -24.29
CA PRO A 501 -30.65 1.82 -24.23
C PRO A 501 -32.02 1.59 -24.88
N THR A 502 -33.07 1.57 -24.06
CA THR A 502 -34.44 1.55 -24.54
C THR A 502 -34.73 2.85 -25.26
N THR A 503 -35.00 2.75 -26.56
CA THR A 503 -35.56 3.82 -27.38
C THR A 503 -36.85 4.33 -26.72
N PRO A 504 -37.01 5.65 -26.45
CA PRO A 504 -38.26 6.14 -25.88
C PRO A 504 -39.39 6.03 -26.92
N GLY A 505 -40.27 5.06 -26.71
CA GLY A 505 -41.52 4.93 -27.44
C GLY A 505 -42.44 6.12 -27.16
N SER A 506 -43.05 6.61 -28.23
CA SER A 506 -44.03 7.70 -28.25
C SER A 506 -45.22 7.45 -27.31
N GLY A 507 -45.50 8.41 -26.43
CA GLY A 507 -46.73 8.43 -25.64
C GLY A 507 -46.93 9.79 -24.97
N ARG A 508 -47.55 10.74 -25.69
CA ARG A 508 -48.00 12.04 -25.16
C ARG A 508 -49.01 11.84 -24.02
N LYS A 509 -48.91 12.65 -22.96
CA LYS A 509 -50.04 13.41 -22.38
C LYS A 509 -49.56 14.54 -21.45
N THR A 510 -49.71 15.76 -21.97
CA THR A 510 -50.11 17.03 -21.31
C THR A 510 -49.37 17.52 -20.07
N SER A 511 -48.59 18.58 -20.28
CA SER A 511 -48.16 19.59 -19.28
C SER A 511 -49.14 20.77 -19.29
N PRO A 512 -49.38 21.47 -18.15
CA PRO A 512 -49.79 22.87 -18.17
C PRO A 512 -48.58 23.81 -18.05
N GLU A 513 -48.62 24.86 -18.87
CA GLU A 513 -47.68 25.97 -18.97
C GLU A 513 -47.66 26.89 -17.73
N PHE A 514 -46.63 27.74 -17.64
CA PHE A 514 -46.65 29.22 -17.47
C PHE A 514 -45.30 29.66 -16.86
N LYS A 515 -44.59 30.73 -17.23
CA LYS A 515 -44.59 31.71 -18.34
C LYS A 515 -43.26 32.47 -18.23
N ILE A 516 -42.72 32.91 -19.36
CA ILE A 516 -41.53 33.79 -19.47
C ILE A 516 -41.98 35.26 -19.44
N SER A 517 -41.14 36.16 -18.90
CA SER A 517 -41.04 37.59 -19.27
C SER A 517 -39.69 38.12 -18.73
N SER A 518 -38.61 38.29 -19.50
CA SER A 518 -38.30 39.25 -20.59
C SER A 518 -38.05 40.70 -20.12
N ALA A 519 -36.82 41.18 -20.27
CA ALA A 519 -36.53 42.54 -20.76
C ALA A 519 -35.09 42.62 -21.34
N ILE A 520 -35.03 42.97 -22.63
CA ILE A 520 -33.86 43.20 -23.47
C ILE A 520 -33.61 44.71 -23.59
N LYS A 521 -32.35 45.16 -23.79
CA LYS A 521 -31.88 46.19 -24.76
C LYS A 521 -30.37 46.47 -24.56
N THR A 522 -29.46 45.96 -25.41
CA THR A 522 -28.87 46.50 -26.68
C THR A 522 -27.73 47.53 -26.51
N ASP A 523 -26.49 47.08 -26.81
CA ASP A 523 -25.27 47.60 -27.53
C ASP A 523 -25.20 49.09 -28.00
N PRO A 524 -24.06 49.67 -28.54
CA PRO A 524 -22.63 49.27 -28.65
C PRO A 524 -21.56 50.42 -28.44
N HIS A 525 -20.25 50.09 -28.33
CA HIS A 525 -19.14 50.86 -28.96
C HIS A 525 -17.74 50.18 -28.84
N ASN A 526 -17.07 50.01 -30.00
CA ASN A 526 -15.66 49.65 -30.29
C ASN A 526 -14.86 50.98 -30.55
N PRO A 527 -13.50 51.09 -30.78
CA PRO A 527 -12.39 50.11 -30.78
C PRO A 527 -11.00 50.58 -30.24
N ALA A 528 -10.02 49.65 -30.27
CA ALA A 528 -8.60 49.81 -30.65
C ALA A 528 -7.51 50.36 -29.68
N LYS A 529 -6.46 49.55 -29.45
CA LYS A 529 -5.00 49.76 -29.73
C LYS A 529 -4.17 48.78 -28.86
N ARG A 530 -3.44 47.79 -29.41
CA ARG A 530 -2.10 47.79 -30.04
C ARG A 530 -0.90 48.09 -29.11
N ASN A 531 0.08 47.18 -29.21
CA ASN A 531 1.53 47.28 -28.95
C ASN A 531 2.00 46.83 -27.54
N LEU A 532 2.80 45.77 -27.38
CA LEU A 532 4.14 45.39 -27.90
C LEU A 532 5.27 45.82 -26.94
N THR A 533 6.06 44.81 -26.50
CA THR A 533 7.52 44.82 -26.19
C THR A 533 7.97 45.72 -25.02
N SER A 534 8.97 45.43 -24.18
CA SER A 534 10.34 44.90 -24.36
C SER A 534 10.93 44.71 -22.94
N THR A 535 11.44 43.53 -22.54
CA THR A 535 12.86 43.08 -22.49
C THR A 535 13.86 43.91 -21.66
N LEU A 536 14.78 43.16 -21.03
CA LEU A 536 16.12 43.50 -20.48
C LEU A 536 16.15 44.00 -19.03
N GLU A 537 17.10 43.67 -18.16
CA GLU A 537 18.13 42.61 -17.97
C GLU A 537 18.78 42.96 -16.60
N ASP A 538 19.59 42.05 -16.06
CA ASP A 538 20.63 42.24 -15.04
C ASP A 538 20.31 42.19 -13.52
N GLU A 539 20.69 41.04 -12.94
CA GLU A 539 21.37 40.88 -11.64
C GLU A 539 22.82 41.43 -11.71
N PRO A 540 23.60 41.65 -10.60
CA PRO A 540 23.51 40.94 -9.31
C PRO A 540 23.81 41.75 -8.02
N SER A 541 23.63 41.07 -6.89
CA SER A 541 24.52 41.01 -5.70
C SER A 541 24.01 41.46 -4.31
N THR A 542 24.01 40.44 -3.44
CA THR A 542 24.46 40.40 -2.03
C THR A 542 23.60 40.88 -0.85
N SER A 543 23.35 39.88 0.02
CA SER A 543 23.25 39.90 1.50
C SER A 543 22.09 40.62 2.18
N GLU A 544 21.10 39.83 2.64
CA GLU A 544 20.72 39.72 4.07
C GLU A 544 19.69 38.58 4.25
N HIS A 545 20.18 37.42 4.68
CA HIS A 545 19.37 36.22 4.89
C HIS A 545 19.72 35.58 6.23
N SER A 546 19.04 35.99 7.31
CA SER A 546 18.88 35.18 8.53
C SER A 546 17.97 35.84 9.57
N SER A 547 16.65 35.94 9.33
CA SER A 547 15.69 36.07 10.46
C SER A 547 14.23 35.71 10.14
N GLN A 548 13.81 35.64 8.87
CA GLN A 548 12.40 35.44 8.52
C GLN A 548 11.96 33.98 8.27
N ARG A 549 12.88 33.01 8.19
CA ARG A 549 12.54 31.60 7.88
C ARG A 549 12.03 30.80 9.08
N GLY A 550 12.44 31.15 10.30
CA GLY A 550 12.02 30.44 11.52
C GLY A 550 10.55 30.67 11.87
N THR A 551 10.02 31.88 11.65
CA THR A 551 8.69 32.28 12.11
C THR A 551 7.56 31.65 11.29
N ARG A 552 7.75 31.46 9.98
CA ARG A 552 6.74 30.84 9.08
C ARG A 552 6.62 29.32 9.24
N MET A 553 7.70 28.64 9.63
CA MET A 553 7.69 27.18 9.81
C MET A 553 7.05 26.79 11.14
N SER A 554 7.29 27.56 12.21
CA SER A 554 6.64 27.38 13.50
C SER A 554 5.13 27.65 13.44
N GLN A 555 4.68 28.64 12.67
CA GLN A 555 3.24 28.91 12.44
C GLN A 555 2.55 27.74 11.71
N ARG A 556 3.16 27.16 10.68
CA ARG A 556 2.61 26.01 9.94
C ARG A 556 2.56 24.71 10.76
N VAL A 557 3.51 24.53 11.67
CA VAL A 557 3.52 23.36 12.58
C VAL A 557 2.45 23.51 13.65
N ALA A 558 2.24 24.72 14.16
CA ALA A 558 1.17 25.02 15.12
C ALA A 558 -0.24 24.85 14.49
N GLU A 559 -0.46 25.35 13.28
CA GLU A 559 -1.72 25.16 12.52
C GLU A 559 -2.02 23.67 12.26
N LYS A 560 -0.98 22.87 11.98
CA LYS A 560 -1.12 21.43 11.72
C LYS A 560 -1.37 20.63 13.01
N LYS A 561 -0.83 21.07 14.14
CA LYS A 561 -1.06 20.46 15.47
C LYS A 561 -2.50 20.72 15.95
N MET A 562 -3.03 21.91 15.68
CA MET A 562 -4.40 22.27 16.04
C MET A 562 -5.46 21.58 15.18
N LYS A 563 -5.24 21.42 13.86
CA LYS A 563 -6.09 20.57 13.01
C LYS A 563 -6.13 19.12 13.48
N LEU A 564 -5.05 18.64 14.10
CA LEU A 564 -5.00 17.30 14.69
C LEU A 564 -5.73 17.22 16.04
N GLU A 565 -5.75 18.30 16.83
CA GLU A 565 -6.47 18.35 18.12
C GLU A 565 -7.97 18.56 17.91
N GLU A 566 -8.42 19.43 16.99
CA GLU A 566 -9.83 19.55 16.57
C GLU A 566 -10.38 18.23 16.03
N GLN A 567 -9.59 17.49 15.24
CA GLN A 567 -9.96 16.15 14.75
C GLN A 567 -9.98 15.10 15.87
N ARG A 568 -9.19 15.28 16.93
CA ARG A 568 -9.17 14.38 18.07
C ARG A 568 -10.35 14.62 18.99
N ASP A 569 -10.76 15.87 19.18
CA ASP A 569 -11.89 16.23 20.04
C ASP A 569 -13.23 15.92 19.35
N ALA A 570 -13.33 16.08 18.02
CA ALA A 570 -14.44 15.57 17.23
C ALA A 570 -14.58 14.03 17.33
N ALA A 571 -13.46 13.31 17.31
CA ALA A 571 -13.45 11.85 17.45
C ALA A 571 -13.76 11.38 18.88
N VAL A 572 -13.44 12.17 19.91
CA VAL A 572 -13.79 11.86 21.30
C VAL A 572 -15.28 12.14 21.57
N ALA A 573 -15.85 13.20 20.98
CA ALA A 573 -17.28 13.51 21.03
C ALA A 573 -18.14 12.43 20.34
N GLU A 574 -17.70 11.90 19.19
CA GLU A 574 -18.36 10.77 18.53
C GLU A 574 -18.27 9.45 19.32
N SER A 575 -17.24 9.29 20.17
CA SER A 575 -16.99 8.02 20.87
C SER A 575 -17.75 7.86 22.20
N THR A 576 -18.32 8.94 22.76
CA THR A 576 -18.94 8.93 24.10
C THR A 576 -20.46 9.07 24.12
N GLY A 577 -21.12 9.34 22.99
CA GLY A 577 -22.56 9.11 22.81
C GLY A 577 -23.53 9.86 23.74
N ILE A 578 -23.08 10.81 24.56
CA ILE A 578 -23.91 11.74 25.34
C ILE A 578 -23.14 13.07 25.44
N THR A 579 -23.26 13.95 24.44
CA THR A 579 -22.98 15.38 24.66
C THR A 579 -24.24 16.00 25.25
N THR A 580 -24.17 16.45 26.51
CA THR A 580 -25.24 17.27 27.09
C THR A 580 -25.44 18.52 26.22
N PRO A 581 -26.69 18.98 25.99
CA PRO A 581 -26.99 20.16 25.16
C PRO A 581 -26.17 21.41 25.56
N GLN A 582 -25.82 21.48 26.84
CA GLN A 582 -25.00 22.53 27.43
C GLN A 582 -23.56 22.56 26.89
N LYS A 583 -22.98 21.41 26.53
CA LYS A 583 -21.60 21.31 26.02
C LYS A 583 -21.49 21.75 24.55
N SER A 584 -22.51 21.47 23.74
CA SER A 584 -22.59 22.02 22.37
C SER A 584 -22.84 23.53 22.36
N LEU A 585 -23.55 24.06 23.37
CA LEU A 585 -23.83 25.48 23.49
C LEU A 585 -22.60 26.30 23.92
N LEU A 586 -21.84 25.78 24.89
CA LEU A 586 -20.60 26.41 25.34
C LEU A 586 -19.59 26.54 24.19
N GLN A 587 -19.52 25.54 23.31
CA GLN A 587 -18.64 25.57 22.14
C GLN A 587 -19.04 26.67 21.13
N ARG A 588 -20.34 26.90 20.89
CA ARG A 588 -20.82 28.03 20.07
C ARG A 588 -20.42 29.38 20.67
N CYS A 589 -20.46 29.49 22.00
CA CYS A 589 -20.04 30.71 22.70
C CYS A 589 -18.52 30.95 22.53
N PHE A 590 -17.71 29.89 22.51
CA PHE A 590 -16.26 30.02 22.29
C PHE A 590 -15.94 30.62 20.92
N ASP A 591 -16.67 30.24 19.88
CA ASP A 591 -16.45 30.77 18.54
C ASP A 591 -16.65 32.29 18.48
N VAL A 592 -17.69 32.80 19.14
CA VAL A 592 -17.94 34.25 19.25
C VAL A 592 -16.83 34.97 20.02
N VAL A 593 -16.37 34.39 21.14
CA VAL A 593 -15.27 34.97 21.92
C VAL A 593 -13.96 34.98 21.14
N VAL A 594 -13.69 33.96 20.34
CA VAL A 594 -12.49 33.90 19.47
C VAL A 594 -12.56 34.90 18.32
N GLU A 595 -13.75 35.12 17.76
CA GLU A 595 -13.93 36.05 16.65
C GLU A 595 -13.87 37.51 17.13
N GLU A 596 -14.62 37.83 18.18
CA GLU A 596 -14.87 39.20 18.58
C GLU A 596 -13.95 39.64 19.73
N ALA A 597 -13.54 38.76 20.67
CA ALA A 597 -12.80 39.12 21.89
C ALA A 597 -11.30 38.77 21.93
N ARG A 598 -10.71 38.40 20.79
CA ARG A 598 -9.34 37.85 20.73
C ARG A 598 -8.23 38.76 21.24
N ASP A 599 -8.39 40.06 21.16
CA ASP A 599 -7.41 41.06 21.61
C ASP A 599 -7.32 41.13 23.15
N ALA A 600 -8.38 40.75 23.87
CA ALA A 600 -8.47 40.78 25.33
C ALA A 600 -8.16 39.42 26.00
N TRP A 601 -7.69 38.43 25.25
CA TRP A 601 -7.61 37.03 25.70
C TRP A 601 -6.82 36.81 26.99
N LYS A 602 -5.78 37.62 27.26
CA LYS A 602 -5.00 37.52 28.52
C LYS A 602 -5.79 37.97 29.73
N GLU A 603 -6.58 39.02 29.57
CA GLU A 603 -7.41 39.54 30.66
C GLU A 603 -8.57 38.59 30.94
N ILE A 604 -9.20 38.07 29.88
CA ILE A 604 -10.20 37.01 29.98
C ILE A 604 -9.59 35.78 30.69
N ALA A 605 -8.38 35.36 30.32
CA ALA A 605 -7.69 34.23 30.96
C ALA A 605 -7.51 34.42 32.47
N ARG A 606 -7.15 35.63 32.91
CA ARG A 606 -6.98 35.96 34.33
C ARG A 606 -8.29 35.91 35.09
N HIS A 607 -9.38 36.42 34.51
CA HIS A 607 -10.70 36.34 35.11
C HIS A 607 -11.28 34.92 35.12
N LEU A 608 -10.88 34.08 34.16
CA LEU A 608 -11.08 32.63 34.18
C LEU A 608 -10.07 31.89 35.08
N GLN A 609 -9.28 32.64 35.87
CA GLN A 609 -8.34 32.13 36.88
C GLN A 609 -7.21 31.25 36.32
N LEU A 610 -6.85 31.36 35.04
CA LEU A 610 -5.67 30.67 34.50
C LEU A 610 -4.39 31.28 35.08
N SER A 611 -3.39 30.44 35.37
CA SER A 611 -2.15 30.90 35.98
C SER A 611 -1.33 31.75 34.99
N GLU A 612 -0.52 32.69 35.50
CA GLU A 612 0.41 33.45 34.65
C GLU A 612 1.40 32.55 33.91
N THR A 613 1.72 31.37 34.46
CA THR A 613 2.47 30.33 33.76
C THR A 613 1.73 29.76 32.56
N ASP A 614 0.42 29.53 32.67
CA ASP A 614 -0.41 29.05 31.56
C ASP A 614 -0.53 30.10 30.46
N ILE A 615 -0.76 31.36 30.83
CA ILE A 615 -0.86 32.48 29.89
C ILE A 615 0.46 32.66 29.13
N ARG A 616 1.61 32.59 29.84
CA ARG A 616 2.93 32.65 29.21
C ARG A 616 3.16 31.47 28.29
N SER A 617 2.80 30.25 28.70
CA SER A 617 2.93 29.04 27.88
C SER A 617 2.16 29.17 26.57
N ILE A 618 0.88 29.60 26.65
CA ILE A 618 0.02 29.84 25.48
C ILE A 618 0.63 30.92 24.58
N GLN A 619 1.10 32.04 25.15
CA GLN A 619 1.71 33.11 24.36
C GLN A 619 3.00 32.68 23.65
N LEU A 620 3.76 31.76 24.25
CA LEU A 620 5.03 31.25 23.73
C LEU A 620 4.80 30.19 22.64
N GLU A 621 3.73 29.40 22.76
CA GLU A 621 3.31 28.43 21.74
C GLU A 621 2.71 29.13 20.50
N TRP A 622 1.98 30.25 20.68
CA TRP A 622 1.45 31.06 19.58
C TRP A 622 1.88 32.55 19.65
N PRO A 623 3.15 32.87 19.32
CA PRO A 623 3.63 34.24 19.34
C PRO A 623 2.89 35.08 18.29
N ARG A 624 2.28 36.20 18.71
CA ARG A 624 1.58 37.17 17.85
C ARG A 624 0.31 36.66 17.15
N ASN A 625 -0.25 35.50 17.52
CA ASN A 625 -1.53 35.02 16.99
C ASN A 625 -2.59 35.01 18.11
N CYS A 626 -3.27 36.14 18.29
CA CYS A 626 -4.25 36.31 19.38
C CYS A 626 -5.49 35.42 19.21
N THR A 627 -5.89 35.10 17.98
CA THR A 627 -6.99 34.16 17.71
C THR A 627 -6.70 32.79 18.30
N GLU A 628 -5.50 32.26 18.03
CA GLU A 628 -5.11 30.94 18.54
C GLU A 628 -4.79 30.95 20.03
N CYS A 629 -4.25 32.05 20.55
CA CYS A 629 -4.12 32.20 22.00
C CYS A 629 -5.50 32.18 22.69
N THR A 630 -6.53 32.79 22.10
CA THR A 630 -7.89 32.83 22.68
C THR A 630 -8.53 31.45 22.66
N ARG A 631 -8.44 30.74 21.53
CA ARG A 631 -8.97 29.38 21.38
C ARG A 631 -8.30 28.42 22.38
N ALA A 632 -6.97 28.43 22.44
CA ALA A 632 -6.23 27.58 23.36
C ALA A 632 -6.50 27.91 24.84
N MET A 633 -6.70 29.19 25.15
CA MET A 633 -7.08 29.66 26.49
C MET A 633 -8.44 29.10 26.92
N LEU A 634 -9.46 29.18 26.06
CA LEU A 634 -10.81 28.68 26.35
C LEU A 634 -10.83 27.16 26.51
N TYR A 635 -10.15 26.41 25.64
CA TYR A 635 -10.04 24.96 25.79
C TYR A 635 -9.27 24.54 27.04
N LYS A 636 -8.22 25.28 27.40
CA LYS A 636 -7.45 25.00 28.61
C LYS A 636 -8.29 25.27 29.87
N TRP A 637 -9.12 26.31 29.85
CA TRP A 637 -10.08 26.60 30.91
C TRP A 637 -11.16 25.50 31.01
N GLU A 638 -11.80 25.13 29.90
CA GLU A 638 -12.82 24.07 29.86
C GLU A 638 -12.26 22.73 30.36
N THR A 639 -11.05 22.36 29.92
CA THR A 639 -10.40 21.11 30.32
C THR A 639 -10.07 21.10 31.82
N ARG A 640 -9.74 22.26 32.40
CA ARG A 640 -9.42 22.38 33.83
C ARG A 640 -10.67 22.30 34.70
N GLU A 641 -11.73 23.04 34.34
CA GLU A 641 -12.95 23.13 35.15
C GLU A 641 -13.95 22.00 34.88
N GLY A 642 -13.85 21.33 33.72
CA GLY A 642 -14.75 20.26 33.32
C GLY A 642 -16.21 20.73 33.33
N ASN A 643 -17.07 20.06 34.09
CA ASN A 643 -18.50 20.40 34.18
C ASN A 643 -18.78 21.75 34.87
N ASN A 644 -17.79 22.38 35.51
CA ASN A 644 -17.93 23.70 36.13
C ASN A 644 -17.64 24.86 35.16
N ALA A 645 -17.19 24.58 33.94
CA ALA A 645 -17.06 25.58 32.88
C ALA A 645 -18.46 25.95 32.36
N THR A 646 -19.10 26.95 32.97
CA THR A 646 -20.44 27.39 32.57
C THR A 646 -20.40 28.69 31.78
N ILE A 647 -21.42 28.91 30.94
CA ILE A 647 -21.59 30.15 30.16
C ILE A 647 -21.67 31.36 31.10
N GLN A 648 -22.29 31.22 32.27
CA GLN A 648 -22.36 32.28 33.28
C GLN A 648 -20.96 32.72 33.75
N TRP A 649 -20.04 31.78 33.99
CA TRP A 649 -18.66 32.11 34.34
C TRP A 649 -17.90 32.78 33.19
N LEU A 650 -18.15 32.35 31.95
CA LEU A 650 -17.60 32.98 30.77
C LEU A 650 -18.09 34.42 30.61
N MET A 651 -19.39 34.67 30.81
CA MET A 651 -19.99 36.01 30.76
C MET A 651 -19.41 36.94 31.83
N ILE A 652 -19.24 36.46 33.07
CA ILE A 652 -18.61 37.24 34.15
C ILE A 652 -17.16 37.60 33.78
N ALA A 653 -16.41 36.67 33.19
CA ALA A 653 -15.04 36.92 32.77
C ALA A 653 -14.96 37.92 31.60
N LEU A 654 -15.88 37.85 30.65
CA LEU A 654 -15.97 38.81 29.54
C LEU A 654 -16.30 40.23 30.03
N GLU A 655 -17.28 40.36 30.92
CA GLU A 655 -17.63 41.65 31.54
C GLU A 655 -16.47 42.23 32.35
N SER A 656 -15.81 41.39 33.16
CA SER A 656 -14.65 41.82 33.96
C SER A 656 -13.47 42.23 33.08
N ALA A 657 -13.30 41.60 31.92
CA ALA A 657 -12.31 41.96 30.92
C ALA A 657 -12.71 43.18 30.05
N GLY A 658 -13.84 43.82 30.34
CA GLY A 658 -14.33 45.00 29.61
C GLY A 658 -14.99 44.71 28.26
N ARG A 659 -15.38 43.46 28.00
CA ARG A 659 -16.02 42.99 26.75
C ARG A 659 -17.52 42.75 26.94
N VAL A 660 -18.21 43.82 27.35
CA VAL A 660 -19.67 43.80 27.57
C VAL A 660 -20.42 43.54 26.26
N ASP A 661 -19.90 44.05 25.14
CA ASP A 661 -20.38 43.82 23.77
C ASP A 661 -20.45 42.32 23.43
N VAL A 662 -19.39 41.58 23.75
CA VAL A 662 -19.31 40.14 23.46
C VAL A 662 -20.11 39.33 24.48
N LYS A 663 -20.19 39.78 25.73
CA LYS A 663 -21.06 39.18 26.75
C LYS A 663 -22.53 39.20 26.30
N GLU A 664 -23.03 40.32 25.78
CA GLU A 664 -24.42 40.43 25.31
C GLU A 664 -24.70 39.43 24.19
N ARG A 665 -23.78 39.30 23.22
CA ARG A 665 -23.86 38.32 22.13
C ARG A 665 -23.85 36.86 22.63
N VAL A 666 -23.03 36.57 23.63
CA VAL A 666 -23.00 35.25 24.29
C VAL A 666 -24.29 34.98 25.07
N SER A 667 -24.91 36.02 25.65
CA SER A 667 -26.23 35.92 26.30
C SER A 667 -27.33 35.56 25.30
N GLU A 668 -27.39 36.25 24.16
CA GLU A 668 -28.38 35.99 23.10
C GLU A 668 -28.31 34.53 22.61
N ILE A 669 -27.10 33.99 22.44
CA ILE A 669 -26.89 32.58 22.06
C ILE A 669 -27.34 31.62 23.16
N ALA A 670 -27.14 32.01 24.43
CA ALA A 670 -27.60 31.20 25.55
C ALA A 670 -29.14 31.18 25.66
N ASP A 671 -29.79 32.30 25.34
CA ASP A 671 -31.25 32.46 25.39
C ASP A 671 -31.97 31.76 24.21
N GLU A 672 -31.35 31.65 23.03
CA GLU A 672 -31.87 30.97 21.80
C GLU A 672 -32.25 29.48 21.98
N LEU A 673 -31.96 28.86 23.12
CA LEU A 673 -32.16 27.43 23.39
C LEU A 673 -32.98 27.13 24.66
N GLU A 674 -33.46 28.17 25.38
CA GLU A 674 -34.43 28.03 26.47
C GLU A 674 -35.90 28.22 26.00
N ASP A 675 -36.13 28.70 24.78
CA ASP A 675 -37.42 28.73 24.04
C ASP A 675 -37.56 27.51 23.09
#